data_AF-A0A975MX25-F1
#
_entry.id   AF-A0A975MX25-F1
#
_cell.length_a   1.000
_cell.length_b   1.000
_cell.length_c   1.000
_cell.angle_alpha   90.00
_cell.angle_beta   90.00
_cell.angle_gamma   90.00
#
_symmetry.space_group_name_H-M   'P 1'
#
loop_
_entity.id
_entity.type
_entity.pdbx_description
1 polymer ?
#
loop_
_entity_poly.entity_id
_entity_poly.type
_entity_poly.pdbx_seq_one_letter_code
_entity_poly.pdbx_strand_id
1 'polypeptide(L)'
;MFGRGGRGKKREQQDLRSGATSWQPPQARQSSTRQQQDSRGTRRLPGEQAIPAYTPSIAARSIDGHLLRTGHEVYAWYRLAPQRWSFRSDSQRRDLVAAIAGQYAELQGRWLHLRVTTRPYPIRMWAEAHVHNAPNRPRDVPGAMSFDDYLIGEQQQLMGRSMAEKEVYIGVQVQTRRMMDRAVERAAPVLRKILPEAVDAELTALDSEVEHLDQVIGSSGLEGRPAHADEMSWLMHRSCSLGLPAPRNMPAVPGAEWEPEDLASFTDAADFHAEPYAPTLTVRGRTGSNAGVLRHVAVLTVGQMHGLQIPEVDDPWVQHADRLPASVEWSARIYVRRPEEVAGELQRQMNKVRSQVKHYTDEHDLEPPQSLARQASRVLEIDDEMTSGFTALATRVRSWWRLSVSGPTERDALRLAQQLLDLYKPKIAIEHPEAQYALAREFIPGEPLASGAYMRRGSVVWAAAAVPTATAEVGDRRGILLGETCTATRRPVAWDPWMAQEIRDGSGLTAMVAGLGGGKSFLGGGIVYKSLRAGASWTILDPSGPLSRLCELPEIRPYARPINLLNAQPGILNPYRVVAEPQLEHFMDEEDPERSWRREKALAGATRRRLVLDVLTGVLPYEVARMAQTRIVLLRAVRAVGGRFDADPGQVIDALRRDSSEHHEHAGVVADFLDEMRERMSLLIPEHDADPYSEGRDDRMTVLTMAGLTLPKDGVGREHWTDAESLGVEMLNLAAWLTQRSVYEKPKDQRKGVWIDEAFFLSEVPTGRVLMNRFARDSRKWNVRVLLSSQIPADFLKIQGFVALLDSVFVGRLDDDDAQADALRLLKVPVGVGYEQVVAALGRRPGAHRGSLERDREPRQFIFGDGAGGVERIRVDFSGPHLEHLRNVLDTTPGGAGADAKPSKPGASVPKQEKPAPRVPVPPEDEELEHDFELAAELEVGLTEDQLLAEPVHKGQGEELSGELHHDGTPGNSGTRGGGKGGGTGRDAA
;
A
#
# COMPACT_ATOMS: atom_id res chain seq x y z
N MET A 1 -2.94 -39.92 -58.40
CA MET A 1 -2.93 -40.02 -59.87
C MET A 1 -1.82 -39.12 -60.41
N PHE A 2 -1.11 -39.62 -61.42
CA PHE A 2 -0.04 -39.07 -62.28
C PHE A 2 0.06 -37.53 -62.41
N GLY A 3 1.22 -36.88 -62.63
CA GLY A 3 2.50 -37.37 -63.12
C GLY A 3 3.58 -36.26 -63.22
N ARG A 4 4.78 -36.69 -63.64
CA ARG A 4 6.08 -36.00 -63.70
C ARG A 4 6.22 -35.00 -64.87
N GLY A 5 7.04 -33.96 -64.65
CA GLY A 5 8.28 -33.74 -65.44
C GLY A 5 8.42 -32.44 -66.26
N GLY A 6 9.58 -31.77 -66.12
CA GLY A 6 10.24 -31.09 -67.26
C GLY A 6 10.80 -29.65 -67.10
N ARG A 7 12.01 -29.54 -66.53
CA ARG A 7 13.16 -28.62 -66.81
C ARG A 7 12.98 -27.31 -67.64
N GLY A 8 13.57 -26.21 -67.14
CA GLY A 8 14.28 -25.21 -67.98
C GLY A 8 14.38 -23.76 -67.46
N LYS A 9 15.49 -23.41 -66.79
CA LYS A 9 15.98 -22.06 -66.36
C LYS A 9 15.91 -21.00 -67.50
N LYS A 10 15.81 -19.66 -67.32
CA LYS A 10 16.38 -18.71 -66.33
C LYS A 10 15.82 -17.29 -66.65
N ARG A 11 15.40 -16.48 -65.66
CA ARG A 11 15.58 -15.00 -65.60
C ARG A 11 15.10 -14.44 -64.25
N GLU A 12 15.71 -13.34 -63.86
CA GLU A 12 15.92 -12.85 -62.49
C GLU A 12 14.79 -12.05 -61.83
N GLN A 13 14.85 -12.07 -60.49
CA GLN A 13 14.54 -11.01 -59.50
C GLN A 13 13.10 -10.50 -59.36
N GLN A 14 12.45 -10.91 -58.27
CA GLN A 14 11.98 -10.04 -57.16
C GLN A 14 11.19 -10.90 -56.14
N ASP A 15 11.70 -11.02 -54.91
CA ASP A 15 10.97 -11.58 -53.76
C ASP A 15 10.85 -10.49 -52.69
N LEU A 16 9.62 -10.08 -52.40
CA LEU A 16 9.23 -9.33 -51.19
C LEU A 16 8.69 -10.37 -50.19
N ARG A 17 9.42 -10.57 -49.09
CA ARG A 17 9.07 -11.48 -48.01
C ARG A 17 8.18 -10.82 -46.96
N SER A 18 7.17 -11.58 -46.56
CA SER A 18 6.47 -11.58 -45.28
C SER A 18 7.44 -11.76 -44.09
N GLY A 19 7.21 -11.04 -42.99
CA GLY A 19 7.98 -11.14 -41.74
C GLY A 19 7.13 -11.64 -40.57
N ALA A 20 7.48 -12.81 -40.06
CA ALA A 20 7.21 -13.26 -38.70
C ALA A 20 8.34 -14.20 -38.29
N THR A 21 9.13 -13.84 -37.27
CA THR A 21 9.97 -14.81 -36.56
C THR A 21 10.37 -14.36 -35.16
N SER A 22 10.30 -15.35 -34.28
CA SER A 22 10.78 -15.48 -32.90
C SER A 22 12.19 -14.96 -32.63
N TRP A 23 12.38 -14.38 -31.44
CA TRP A 23 13.66 -13.87 -30.94
C TRP A 23 14.42 -14.96 -30.15
N GLN A 24 15.68 -15.20 -30.51
CA GLN A 24 16.68 -16.02 -29.80
C GLN A 24 17.85 -15.10 -29.36
N PRO A 25 18.53 -15.39 -28.24
CA PRO A 25 19.61 -14.56 -27.72
C PRO A 25 20.90 -14.72 -28.57
N PRO A 26 21.73 -13.66 -28.75
CA PRO A 26 22.86 -13.73 -29.66
C PRO A 26 24.09 -14.40 -29.02
N GLN A 27 24.63 -15.39 -29.74
CA GLN A 27 25.98 -15.92 -29.53
C GLN A 27 27.04 -14.88 -29.93
N ALA A 28 27.99 -14.63 -29.03
CA ALA A 28 29.16 -13.82 -29.28
C ALA A 28 30.03 -14.47 -30.39
N ARG A 29 30.13 -13.80 -31.54
CA ARG A 29 31.08 -14.15 -32.60
C ARG A 29 32.36 -13.35 -32.42
N GLN A 30 33.45 -14.08 -32.18
CA GLN A 30 34.83 -13.62 -32.30
C GLN A 30 35.06 -12.95 -33.67
N SER A 31 35.38 -11.65 -33.66
CA SER A 31 35.92 -10.95 -34.82
C SER A 31 37.45 -11.05 -34.80
N SER A 32 37.98 -11.91 -35.67
CA SER A 32 39.41 -11.99 -35.96
C SER A 32 39.83 -10.78 -36.81
N THR A 33 40.26 -9.71 -36.17
CA THR A 33 40.90 -8.58 -36.86
C THR A 33 42.41 -8.83 -36.92
N ARG A 34 42.90 -9.32 -38.06
CA ARG A 34 44.33 -9.32 -38.41
C ARG A 34 44.82 -7.86 -38.42
N GLN A 35 45.48 -7.41 -37.36
CA GLN A 35 46.28 -6.18 -37.40
C GLN A 35 47.66 -6.48 -37.97
N GLN A 36 47.88 -5.95 -39.17
CA GLN A 36 49.18 -5.78 -39.80
C GLN A 36 50.04 -4.88 -38.89
N GLN A 37 51.18 -5.39 -38.45
CA GLN A 37 52.21 -4.61 -37.79
C GLN A 37 52.81 -3.63 -38.81
N ASP A 38 52.49 -2.34 -38.66
CA ASP A 38 53.29 -1.26 -39.20
C ASP A 38 53.95 -0.53 -38.02
N SER A 39 55.26 -0.69 -37.92
CA SER A 39 56.11 0.06 -37.00
C SER A 39 56.06 1.54 -37.36
N ARG A 40 55.27 2.34 -36.64
CA ARG A 40 55.34 3.79 -36.69
C ARG A 40 55.78 4.34 -35.35
N GLY A 41 57.01 4.86 -35.35
CA GLY A 41 57.50 5.76 -34.32
C GLY A 41 56.50 6.89 -34.10
N THR A 42 56.31 7.24 -32.84
CA THR A 42 55.45 8.30 -32.33
C THR A 42 55.78 9.65 -32.97
N ARG A 43 55.08 9.94 -34.08
CA ARG A 43 54.93 11.32 -34.58
C ARG A 43 53.78 11.93 -33.81
N ARG A 44 54.11 12.71 -32.76
CA ARG A 44 53.17 13.63 -32.10
C ARG A 44 52.54 14.52 -33.17
N LEU A 45 51.21 14.68 -33.12
CA LEU A 45 50.51 15.60 -34.00
C LEU A 45 50.95 17.04 -33.66
N PRO A 46 51.08 17.96 -34.65
CA PRO A 46 51.46 19.34 -34.37
C PRO A 46 50.35 20.01 -33.54
N GLY A 47 50.61 20.23 -32.25
CA GLY A 47 49.65 20.87 -31.32
C GLY A 47 49.18 20.00 -30.15
N GLU A 48 49.60 18.73 -30.03
CA GLU A 48 49.30 17.89 -28.84
C GLU A 48 50.04 18.43 -27.60
N GLN A 49 49.35 19.28 -26.83
CA GLN A 49 49.70 19.55 -25.44
C GLN A 49 49.34 18.31 -24.59
N ALA A 50 50.12 18.05 -23.55
CA ALA A 50 49.80 16.99 -22.61
C ALA A 50 48.45 17.30 -21.93
N ILE A 51 47.44 16.46 -22.15
CA ILE A 51 46.14 16.58 -21.49
C ILE A 51 46.37 16.34 -19.98
N PRO A 52 45.93 17.26 -19.08
CA PRO A 52 46.05 17.06 -17.65
C PRO A 52 45.31 15.81 -17.20
N ALA A 53 45.92 14.98 -16.35
CA ALA A 53 45.24 13.85 -15.74
C ALA A 53 44.25 14.34 -14.66
N TYR A 54 43.01 13.87 -14.70
CA TYR A 54 42.00 14.17 -13.69
C TYR A 54 42.03 13.09 -12.58
N THR A 55 41.83 13.51 -11.33
CA THR A 55 41.63 12.58 -10.20
C THR A 55 40.44 13.08 -9.40
N PRO A 56 39.38 12.27 -9.24
CA PRO A 56 38.22 12.66 -8.46
C PRO A 56 38.59 13.04 -7.02
N SER A 57 37.84 13.97 -6.43
CA SER A 57 38.00 14.38 -5.02
C SER A 57 37.57 13.29 -4.01
N ILE A 58 36.93 12.23 -4.52
CA ILE A 58 36.50 11.04 -3.81
C ILE A 58 37.44 9.86 -4.04
N ALA A 59 37.32 8.79 -3.26
CA ALA A 59 38.15 7.58 -3.34
C ALA A 59 37.84 6.70 -4.56
N ALA A 60 36.62 6.78 -5.11
CA ALA A 60 36.23 6.07 -6.31
C ALA A 60 37.10 6.48 -7.51
N ARG A 61 37.44 5.50 -8.36
CA ARG A 61 38.29 5.67 -9.54
C ARG A 61 37.54 5.29 -10.82
N SER A 62 36.77 4.20 -10.78
CA SER A 62 35.86 3.85 -11.86
C SER A 62 34.65 3.08 -11.32
N ILE A 63 33.58 3.07 -12.11
CA ILE A 63 32.39 2.25 -11.86
C ILE A 63 32.11 1.48 -13.14
N ASP A 64 31.84 0.18 -13.02
CA ASP A 64 31.60 -0.74 -14.13
C ASP A 64 30.45 -1.66 -13.76
N GLY A 65 29.27 -1.40 -14.34
CA GLY A 65 28.02 -2.00 -13.91
C GLY A 65 27.72 -1.63 -12.46
N HIS A 66 27.79 -2.65 -11.61
CA HIS A 66 27.57 -2.53 -10.17
C HIS A 66 28.88 -2.61 -9.37
N LEU A 67 30.03 -2.68 -10.04
CA LEU A 67 31.36 -2.74 -9.43
C LEU A 67 31.93 -1.32 -9.30
N LEU A 68 32.23 -0.91 -8.07
CA LEU A 68 32.94 0.33 -7.79
C LEU A 68 34.38 0.02 -7.43
N ARG A 69 35.32 0.61 -8.18
CA ARG A 69 36.76 0.44 -7.97
C ARG A 69 37.33 1.69 -7.30
N THR A 70 38.09 1.48 -6.23
CA THR A 70 38.96 2.49 -5.62
C THR A 70 40.40 2.16 -5.98
N GLY A 71 41.38 2.98 -5.58
CA GLY A 71 42.80 2.67 -5.86
C GLY A 71 43.35 1.42 -5.14
N HIS A 72 42.58 0.78 -4.25
CA HIS A 72 43.05 -0.37 -3.45
C HIS A 72 42.01 -1.49 -3.27
N GLU A 73 40.73 -1.23 -3.53
CA GLU A 73 39.63 -2.14 -3.21
C GLU A 73 38.54 -2.05 -4.27
N VAL A 74 37.86 -3.17 -4.49
CA VAL A 74 36.68 -3.29 -5.36
C VAL A 74 35.47 -3.66 -4.52
N TYR A 75 34.35 -2.97 -4.73
CA TYR A 75 33.06 -3.24 -4.09
C TYR A 75 32.00 -3.57 -5.12
N ALA A 76 31.32 -4.70 -4.96
CA ALA A 76 30.11 -5.03 -5.71
C ALA A 76 28.88 -4.48 -4.97
N TRP A 77 28.09 -3.63 -5.63
CA TRP A 77 26.93 -2.97 -5.04
C TRP A 77 25.61 -3.64 -5.46
N TYR A 78 24.76 -3.85 -4.47
CA TYR A 78 23.47 -4.53 -4.64
C TYR A 78 22.34 -3.66 -4.11
N ARG A 79 21.19 -3.70 -4.79
CA ARG A 79 19.93 -3.15 -4.26
C ARG A 79 19.19 -4.28 -3.55
N LEU A 80 18.83 -4.05 -2.29
CA LEU A 80 18.10 -5.03 -1.48
C LEU A 80 16.59 -4.89 -1.66
N ALA A 81 15.85 -6.00 -1.61
CA ALA A 81 14.40 -5.98 -1.68
C ALA A 81 13.79 -5.47 -0.34
N PRO A 82 12.70 -4.69 -0.39
CA PRO A 82 12.00 -4.26 0.81
C PRO A 82 11.35 -5.46 1.50
N GLN A 83 11.46 -5.52 2.82
CA GLN A 83 10.92 -6.61 3.64
C GLN A 83 9.76 -6.10 4.49
N ARG A 84 8.59 -6.72 4.36
CA ARG A 84 7.45 -6.41 5.25
C ARG A 84 7.82 -6.77 6.69
N TRP A 85 7.71 -5.84 7.64
CA TRP A 85 7.89 -6.14 9.07
C TRP A 85 6.56 -6.27 9.83
N SER A 86 5.58 -5.42 9.48
CA SER A 86 4.24 -5.41 10.04
C SER A 86 3.49 -6.73 9.76
N PHE A 87 2.61 -7.12 10.68
CA PHE A 87 1.74 -8.29 10.53
C PHE A 87 2.48 -9.62 10.24
N ARG A 88 3.67 -9.81 10.83
CA ARG A 88 4.40 -11.10 10.92
C ARG A 88 4.34 -11.68 12.33
N SER A 89 4.35 -13.00 12.48
CA SER A 89 4.54 -13.61 13.80
C SER A 89 5.99 -13.45 14.26
N ASP A 90 6.24 -13.59 15.56
CA ASP A 90 7.61 -13.51 16.08
C ASP A 90 8.50 -14.64 15.57
N SER A 91 7.93 -15.82 15.24
CA SER A 91 8.66 -16.86 14.52
C SER A 91 9.09 -16.40 13.13
N GLN A 92 8.18 -15.86 12.32
CA GLN A 92 8.49 -15.36 10.97
C GLN A 92 9.50 -14.20 11.00
N ARG A 93 9.44 -13.34 12.03
CA ARG A 93 10.43 -12.27 12.23
C ARG A 93 11.80 -12.82 12.61
N ARG A 94 11.85 -13.79 13.53
CA ARG A 94 13.10 -14.50 13.89
C ARG A 94 13.71 -15.20 12.69
N ASP A 95 12.90 -15.88 11.88
CA ASP A 95 13.34 -16.56 10.66
C ASP A 95 13.96 -15.57 9.66
N LEU A 96 13.35 -14.39 9.48
CA LEU A 96 13.91 -13.32 8.64
C LEU A 96 15.26 -12.83 9.16
N VAL A 97 15.36 -12.55 10.47
CA VAL A 97 16.62 -12.10 11.09
C VAL A 97 17.69 -13.18 10.97
N ALA A 98 17.34 -14.45 11.20
CA ALA A 98 18.25 -15.57 11.07
C ALA A 98 18.74 -15.77 9.62
N ALA A 99 17.85 -15.59 8.63
CA ALA A 99 18.21 -15.67 7.21
C ALA A 99 19.23 -14.58 6.82
N ILE A 100 18.96 -13.31 7.20
CA ILE A 100 19.91 -12.19 6.98
C ILE A 100 21.24 -12.46 7.70
N ALA A 101 21.20 -12.97 8.93
CA ALA A 101 22.39 -13.29 9.70
C ALA A 101 23.24 -14.40 9.05
N GLY A 102 22.58 -15.42 8.47
CA GLY A 102 23.23 -16.47 7.68
C GLY A 102 24.01 -15.90 6.50
N GLN A 103 23.38 -15.00 5.73
CA GLN A 103 24.04 -14.33 4.60
C GLN A 103 25.20 -13.45 5.05
N TYR A 104 25.06 -12.69 6.14
CA TYR A 104 26.19 -11.95 6.69
C TYR A 104 27.32 -12.87 7.13
N ALA A 105 27.04 -14.06 7.66
CA ALA A 105 28.08 -15.01 8.04
C ALA A 105 28.83 -15.58 6.83
N GLU A 106 28.15 -15.85 5.71
CA GLU A 106 28.79 -16.28 4.46
C GLU A 106 29.78 -15.22 3.92
N LEU A 107 29.54 -13.95 4.23
CA LEU A 107 30.42 -12.82 3.86
C LEU A 107 31.61 -12.60 4.82
N GLN A 108 31.97 -13.62 5.62
CA GLN A 108 33.11 -13.56 6.55
C GLN A 108 34.42 -13.10 5.89
N GLY A 109 35.16 -12.25 6.61
CA GLY A 109 36.43 -11.67 6.16
C GLY A 109 36.27 -10.54 5.15
N ARG A 110 35.08 -9.97 4.98
CA ARG A 110 34.79 -8.88 4.04
C ARG A 110 34.30 -7.63 4.76
N TRP A 111 34.57 -6.49 4.13
CA TRP A 111 33.90 -5.23 4.44
C TRP A 111 32.59 -5.11 3.67
N LEU A 112 31.55 -4.66 4.36
CA LEU A 112 30.26 -4.29 3.83
C LEU A 112 30.06 -2.77 4.01
N HIS A 113 29.41 -2.15 3.04
CA HIS A 113 28.96 -0.76 3.08
C HIS A 113 27.47 -0.69 2.82
N LEU A 114 26.69 -0.53 3.89
CA LEU A 114 25.25 -0.33 3.78
C LEU A 114 24.96 1.15 3.54
N ARG A 115 24.07 1.46 2.59
CA ARG A 115 23.49 2.79 2.39
C ARG A 115 21.98 2.69 2.35
N VAL A 116 21.32 3.44 3.22
CA VAL A 116 19.87 3.66 3.16
C VAL A 116 19.63 5.09 2.72
N THR A 117 18.92 5.25 1.62
CA THR A 117 18.55 6.56 1.07
C THR A 117 17.06 6.56 0.72
N THR A 118 16.55 7.70 0.28
CA THR A 118 15.17 7.82 -0.17
C THR A 118 15.08 8.33 -1.59
N ARG A 119 14.16 7.76 -2.36
CA ARG A 119 13.87 8.18 -3.74
C ARG A 119 12.49 8.83 -3.77
N PRO A 120 12.39 10.16 -3.95
CA PRO A 120 11.11 10.81 -4.09
C PRO A 120 10.38 10.28 -5.32
N TYR A 121 9.12 9.95 -5.15
CA TYR A 121 8.19 9.76 -6.24
C TYR A 121 7.48 11.10 -6.50
N PRO A 122 7.78 11.81 -7.60
CA PRO A 122 7.19 13.12 -7.84
C PRO A 122 5.67 13.02 -7.93
N ILE A 123 4.96 13.91 -7.22
CA ILE A 123 3.49 13.99 -7.27
C ILE A 123 2.99 14.12 -8.71
N ARG A 124 3.72 14.85 -9.55
CA ARG A 124 3.44 14.97 -10.98
C ARG A 124 3.48 13.61 -11.70
N MET A 125 4.46 12.75 -11.41
CA MET A 125 4.55 11.42 -12.02
C MET A 125 3.37 10.54 -11.58
N TRP A 126 2.98 10.60 -10.30
CA TRP A 126 1.75 9.96 -9.85
C TRP A 126 0.52 10.48 -10.62
N ALA A 127 0.38 11.81 -10.75
CA ALA A 127 -0.76 12.42 -11.42
C ALA A 127 -0.81 12.06 -12.92
N GLU A 128 0.33 12.10 -13.62
CA GLU A 128 0.45 11.63 -15.00
C GLU A 128 0.09 10.15 -15.11
N ALA A 129 0.61 9.30 -14.22
CA ALA A 129 0.25 7.89 -14.17
C ALA A 129 -1.24 7.67 -13.86
N HIS A 130 -1.86 8.49 -13.01
CA HIS A 130 -3.29 8.45 -12.70
C HIS A 130 -4.13 8.81 -13.92
N VAL A 131 -3.75 9.84 -14.67
CA VAL A 131 -4.39 10.24 -15.94
C VAL A 131 -4.27 9.13 -16.98
N HIS A 132 -3.07 8.57 -17.15
CA HIS A 132 -2.86 7.42 -18.05
C HIS A 132 -3.65 6.18 -17.61
N ASN A 133 -3.85 6.00 -16.30
CA ASN A 133 -4.65 4.93 -15.72
C ASN A 133 -6.16 5.25 -15.70
N ALA A 134 -6.61 6.33 -16.34
CA ALA A 134 -8.02 6.73 -16.42
C ALA A 134 -8.59 6.62 -17.86
N PRO A 135 -8.57 5.43 -18.49
CA PRO A 135 -9.07 5.27 -19.85
C PRO A 135 -10.58 5.49 -19.90
N ASN A 136 -11.08 6.09 -20.99
CA ASN A 136 -12.51 6.29 -21.23
C ASN A 136 -13.24 7.02 -20.08
N ARG A 137 -12.62 8.01 -19.42
CA ARG A 137 -13.27 8.82 -18.37
C ARG A 137 -14.62 9.43 -18.80
N PRO A 138 -15.59 9.61 -17.87
CA PRO A 138 -16.84 10.32 -18.18
C PRO A 138 -16.55 11.75 -18.68
N ARG A 139 -17.42 12.31 -19.51
CA ARG A 139 -17.26 13.71 -19.93
C ARG A 139 -17.62 14.63 -18.77
N ASP A 140 -16.89 15.74 -18.65
CA ASP A 140 -17.18 16.72 -17.60
C ASP A 140 -18.58 17.30 -17.74
N VAL A 141 -19.26 17.46 -16.61
CA VAL A 141 -20.62 18.01 -16.53
C VAL A 141 -20.52 19.52 -16.29
N PRO A 142 -21.13 20.37 -17.14
CA PRO A 142 -21.07 21.82 -16.95
C PRO A 142 -21.59 22.24 -15.57
N GLY A 143 -20.83 23.09 -14.87
CA GLY A 143 -21.17 23.57 -13.52
C GLY A 143 -20.89 22.58 -12.39
N ALA A 144 -20.36 21.38 -12.69
CA ALA A 144 -19.84 20.44 -11.71
C ALA A 144 -18.31 20.40 -11.73
N MET A 145 -17.71 19.68 -10.79
CA MET A 145 -16.26 19.51 -10.69
C MET A 145 -15.69 18.71 -11.87
N SER A 146 -14.82 19.32 -12.67
CA SER A 146 -14.15 18.64 -13.79
C SER A 146 -13.13 17.60 -13.30
N PHE A 147 -12.75 16.65 -14.15
CA PHE A 147 -11.67 15.70 -13.83
C PHE A 147 -10.35 16.40 -13.49
N ASP A 148 -10.04 17.51 -14.18
CA ASP A 148 -8.81 18.25 -13.95
C ASP A 148 -8.84 18.97 -12.58
N ASP A 149 -9.99 19.56 -12.19
CA ASP A 149 -10.17 20.14 -10.85
C ASP A 149 -10.02 19.08 -9.74
N TYR A 150 -10.60 17.90 -9.96
CA TYR A 150 -10.43 16.75 -9.08
C TYR A 150 -8.95 16.37 -8.93
N LEU A 151 -8.22 16.26 -10.03
CA LEU A 151 -6.80 15.89 -10.01
C LEU A 151 -5.93 16.98 -9.37
N ILE A 152 -6.26 18.26 -9.55
CA ILE A 152 -5.61 19.38 -8.86
C ILE A 152 -5.82 19.25 -7.35
N GLY A 153 -7.05 18.97 -6.91
CA GLY A 153 -7.38 18.75 -5.50
C GLY A 153 -6.62 17.57 -4.88
N GLU A 154 -6.53 16.45 -5.59
CA GLU A 154 -5.73 15.29 -5.13
C GLU A 154 -4.24 15.64 -5.00
N GLN A 155 -3.67 16.38 -5.96
CA GLN A 155 -2.28 16.83 -5.88
C GLN A 155 -2.05 17.81 -4.72
N GLN A 156 -2.99 18.72 -4.47
CA GLN A 156 -2.94 19.63 -3.31
C GLN A 156 -2.94 18.86 -1.99
N GLN A 157 -3.72 17.78 -1.88
CA GLN A 157 -3.76 16.94 -0.67
C GLN A 157 -2.43 16.21 -0.42
N LEU A 158 -1.66 15.94 -1.47
CA LEU A 158 -0.31 15.36 -1.40
C LEU A 158 0.78 16.39 -1.08
N MET A 159 0.51 17.70 -1.23
CA MET A 159 1.51 18.73 -0.92
C MET A 159 1.92 18.68 0.56
N GLY A 160 3.22 18.73 0.81
CA GLY A 160 3.77 18.62 2.18
C GLY A 160 3.87 17.18 2.71
N ARG A 161 3.36 16.18 1.97
CA ARG A 161 3.55 14.75 2.28
C ARG A 161 4.69 14.18 1.44
N SER A 162 5.52 13.33 2.04
CA SER A 162 6.63 12.69 1.32
C SER A 162 6.15 11.39 0.67
N MET A 163 6.10 11.34 -0.67
CA MET A 163 5.97 10.10 -1.44
C MET A 163 7.35 9.49 -1.72
N ALA A 164 8.25 9.48 -0.74
CA ALA A 164 9.59 8.93 -0.94
C ALA A 164 9.63 7.44 -0.59
N GLU A 165 10.18 6.65 -1.51
CA GLU A 165 10.48 5.24 -1.31
C GLU A 165 11.80 5.10 -0.57
N LYS A 166 11.89 4.13 0.33
CA LYS A 166 13.14 3.79 1.01
C LYS A 166 13.92 2.83 0.14
N GLU A 167 15.11 3.23 -0.30
CA GLU A 167 16.01 2.38 -1.05
C GLU A 167 17.20 1.96 -0.18
N VAL A 168 17.52 0.67 -0.21
CA VAL A 168 18.62 0.08 0.57
C VAL A 168 19.62 -0.55 -0.38
N TYR A 169 20.86 -0.12 -0.25
CA TYR A 169 21.99 -0.60 -1.02
C TYR A 169 23.04 -1.22 -0.09
N ILE A 170 23.70 -2.27 -0.55
CA ILE A 170 24.84 -2.87 0.14
C ILE A 170 26.00 -3.07 -0.83
N GLY A 171 27.14 -2.46 -0.52
CA GLY A 171 28.42 -2.70 -1.19
C GLY A 171 29.17 -3.80 -0.46
N VAL A 172 29.58 -4.86 -1.15
CA VAL A 172 30.35 -5.97 -0.59
C VAL A 172 31.75 -5.95 -1.20
N GLN A 173 32.77 -6.00 -0.34
CA GLN A 173 34.15 -6.07 -0.81
C GLN A 173 34.41 -7.38 -1.56
N VAL A 174 34.88 -7.24 -2.79
CA VAL A 174 35.35 -8.34 -3.63
C VAL A 174 36.76 -8.71 -3.19
N GLN A 175 36.98 -9.97 -2.82
CA GLN A 175 38.29 -10.44 -2.40
C GLN A 175 39.13 -10.82 -3.62
N THR A 176 39.87 -9.86 -4.17
CA THR A 176 40.95 -10.19 -5.12
C THR A 176 42.08 -10.86 -4.34
N ARG A 177 42.53 -12.04 -4.79
CA ARG A 177 43.66 -12.72 -4.13
C ARG A 177 44.88 -11.82 -4.22
N ARG A 178 45.34 -11.31 -3.07
CA ARG A 178 46.53 -10.46 -2.92
C ARG A 178 47.78 -11.15 -3.44
N MET A 179 48.07 -11.04 -4.74
CA MET A 179 49.40 -11.30 -5.31
C MET A 179 49.67 -10.56 -6.62
N MET A 180 48.94 -9.50 -7.02
CA MET A 180 49.41 -8.68 -8.17
C MET A 180 48.88 -7.24 -8.26
N ASP A 181 48.10 -6.74 -7.29
CA ASP A 181 47.38 -5.45 -7.42
C ASP A 181 48.27 -4.19 -7.56
N ARG A 182 49.54 -4.23 -7.13
CA ARG A 182 50.42 -3.05 -7.27
C ARG A 182 51.08 -2.92 -8.65
N ALA A 183 51.11 -4.00 -9.45
CA ALA A 183 51.80 -4.02 -10.73
C ALA A 183 50.84 -3.83 -11.91
N VAL A 184 49.57 -4.23 -11.78
CA VAL A 184 48.61 -4.26 -12.88
C VAL A 184 48.03 -2.87 -13.19
N GLU A 185 47.65 -2.06 -12.20
CA GLU A 185 47.04 -0.73 -12.46
C GLU A 185 47.98 0.30 -13.11
N ARG A 186 49.29 0.26 -12.81
CA ARG A 186 50.26 1.19 -13.45
C ARG A 186 50.87 0.67 -14.74
N ALA A 187 50.63 -0.60 -15.10
CA ALA A 187 51.28 -1.23 -16.25
C ALA A 187 50.34 -2.08 -17.13
N ALA A 188 49.02 -1.94 -17.02
CA ALA A 188 48.05 -2.70 -17.82
C ALA A 188 48.32 -2.69 -19.35
N PRO A 189 48.77 -1.59 -19.99
CA PRO A 189 49.10 -1.62 -21.42
C PRO A 189 50.38 -2.40 -21.75
N VAL A 190 51.30 -2.52 -20.80
CA VAL A 190 52.61 -3.18 -20.95
C VAL A 190 52.51 -4.66 -20.55
N LEU A 191 51.75 -4.99 -19.51
CA LEU A 191 51.49 -6.37 -19.07
C LEU A 191 50.59 -7.15 -20.04
N ARG A 192 49.59 -6.51 -20.67
CA ARG A 192 48.81 -7.14 -21.78
C ARG A 192 49.67 -7.60 -22.96
N LYS A 193 50.86 -7.01 -23.15
CA LYS A 193 51.83 -7.43 -24.18
C LYS A 193 52.78 -8.53 -23.73
N ILE A 194 52.93 -8.77 -22.42
CA ILE A 194 53.98 -9.65 -21.86
C ILE A 194 53.38 -10.92 -21.22
N LEU A 195 52.21 -10.85 -20.57
CA LEU A 195 51.53 -11.97 -19.90
C LEU A 195 49.99 -11.84 -19.98
N PRO A 196 49.37 -12.06 -21.16
CA PRO A 196 47.91 -11.97 -21.32
C PRO A 196 47.14 -12.99 -20.46
N GLU A 197 47.66 -14.21 -20.28
CA GLU A 197 47.00 -15.28 -19.53
C GLU A 197 46.79 -14.96 -18.04
N ALA A 198 47.69 -14.17 -17.42
CA ALA A 198 47.58 -13.80 -16.01
C ALA A 198 46.48 -12.76 -15.77
N VAL A 199 46.30 -11.82 -16.70
CA VAL A 199 45.24 -10.81 -16.65
C VAL A 199 43.88 -11.45 -16.92
N ASP A 200 43.81 -12.35 -17.90
CA ASP A 200 42.57 -13.08 -18.21
C ASP A 200 42.16 -13.99 -17.03
N ALA A 201 43.12 -14.64 -16.36
CA ALA A 201 42.86 -15.44 -15.16
C ALA A 201 42.41 -14.60 -13.96
N GLU A 202 42.94 -13.39 -13.79
CA GLU A 202 42.54 -12.45 -12.74
C GLU A 202 41.14 -11.89 -12.98
N LEU A 203 40.81 -11.52 -14.22
CA LEU A 203 39.46 -11.11 -14.61
C LEU A 203 38.46 -12.25 -14.42
N THR A 204 38.81 -13.47 -14.84
CA THR A 204 37.96 -14.67 -14.63
C THR A 204 37.75 -14.96 -13.13
N ALA A 205 38.80 -14.77 -12.31
CA ALA A 205 38.68 -14.96 -10.86
C ALA A 205 37.80 -13.88 -10.22
N LEU A 206 37.86 -12.64 -10.71
CA LEU A 206 36.98 -11.56 -10.27
C LEU A 206 35.52 -11.83 -10.68
N ASP A 207 35.28 -12.29 -11.92
CA ASP A 207 33.93 -12.64 -12.39
C ASP A 207 33.33 -13.79 -11.56
N SER A 208 34.10 -14.87 -11.33
CA SER A 208 33.66 -16.00 -10.50
C SER A 208 33.35 -15.58 -9.07
N GLU A 209 34.11 -14.62 -8.54
CA GLU A 209 33.91 -14.08 -7.20
C GLU A 209 32.65 -13.20 -7.12
N VAL A 210 32.39 -12.39 -8.15
CA VAL A 210 31.16 -11.59 -8.26
C VAL A 210 29.94 -12.50 -8.41
N GLU A 211 29.99 -13.54 -9.25
CA GLU A 211 28.91 -14.51 -9.39
C GLU A 211 28.57 -15.21 -8.06
N HIS A 212 29.59 -15.51 -7.24
CA HIS A 212 29.37 -16.05 -5.91
C HIS A 212 28.66 -15.03 -5.00
N LEU A 213 29.08 -13.76 -5.01
CA LEU A 213 28.42 -12.71 -4.25
C LEU A 213 26.97 -12.48 -4.71
N ASP A 214 26.70 -12.53 -6.02
CA ASP A 214 25.34 -12.44 -6.58
C ASP A 214 24.43 -13.53 -5.99
N GLN A 215 24.93 -14.77 -5.88
CA GLN A 215 24.19 -15.89 -5.30
C GLN A 215 23.94 -15.72 -3.80
N VAL A 216 24.96 -15.30 -3.04
CA VAL A 216 24.85 -15.09 -1.58
C VAL A 216 23.85 -13.97 -1.27
N ILE A 217 23.97 -12.83 -1.96
CA ILE A 217 23.11 -11.67 -1.74
C ILE A 217 21.68 -11.90 -2.27
N GLY A 218 21.52 -12.65 -3.37
CA GLY A 218 20.23 -13.01 -3.95
C GLY A 218 19.44 -14.06 -3.17
N SER A 219 20.05 -14.70 -2.17
CA SER A 219 19.37 -15.70 -1.33
C SER A 219 18.32 -15.08 -0.39
N SER A 220 17.46 -15.94 0.17
CA SER A 220 16.41 -15.55 1.12
C SER A 220 16.99 -14.80 2.33
N GLY A 221 16.41 -13.65 2.66
CA GLY A 221 16.85 -12.76 3.75
C GLY A 221 17.12 -11.34 3.24
N LEU A 222 18.21 -11.17 2.49
CA LEU A 222 18.60 -9.93 1.83
C LEU A 222 17.85 -9.73 0.50
N GLU A 223 17.60 -10.83 -0.24
CA GLU A 223 16.89 -10.83 -1.53
C GLU A 223 17.39 -9.72 -2.46
N GLY A 224 18.71 -9.52 -2.48
CA GLY A 224 19.34 -8.44 -3.21
C GLY A 224 19.63 -8.82 -4.65
N ARG A 225 19.72 -7.80 -5.50
CA ARG A 225 20.18 -7.95 -6.89
C ARG A 225 21.27 -6.93 -7.21
N PRO A 226 22.13 -7.20 -8.20
CA PRO A 226 23.09 -6.21 -8.69
C PRO A 226 22.38 -4.88 -8.99
N ALA A 227 22.99 -3.77 -8.55
CA ALA A 227 22.46 -2.44 -8.81
C ALA A 227 22.56 -2.12 -10.31
N HIS A 228 21.47 -1.60 -10.89
CA HIS A 228 21.49 -1.14 -12.28
C HIS A 228 22.23 0.19 -12.41
N ALA A 229 22.61 0.55 -13.63
CA ALA A 229 23.41 1.75 -13.89
C ALA A 229 22.73 3.05 -13.40
N ASP A 230 21.41 3.16 -13.56
CA ASP A 230 20.62 4.29 -13.07
C ASP A 230 20.53 4.33 -11.53
N GLU A 231 20.51 3.17 -10.88
CA GLU A 231 20.53 3.02 -9.43
C GLU A 231 21.90 3.33 -8.83
N MET A 232 22.99 2.93 -9.50
CA MET A 232 24.35 3.33 -9.16
C MET A 232 24.54 4.84 -9.30
N SER A 233 24.06 5.43 -10.40
CA SER A 233 24.04 6.87 -10.59
C SER A 233 23.25 7.58 -9.48
N TRP A 234 22.08 7.06 -9.11
CA TRP A 234 21.27 7.57 -8.01
C TRP A 234 22.01 7.51 -6.67
N LEU A 235 22.58 6.35 -6.32
CA LEU A 235 23.35 6.13 -5.10
C LEU A 235 24.53 7.10 -5.00
N MET A 236 25.30 7.26 -6.08
CA MET A 236 26.44 8.18 -6.12
C MET A 236 25.98 9.63 -5.97
N HIS A 237 24.96 10.05 -6.72
CA HIS A 237 24.44 11.42 -6.61
C HIS A 237 23.90 11.71 -5.20
N ARG A 238 23.10 10.81 -4.61
CA ARG A 238 22.57 10.98 -3.25
C ARG A 238 23.69 11.06 -2.21
N SER A 239 24.75 10.28 -2.39
CA SER A 239 25.86 10.24 -1.45
C SER A 239 26.80 11.44 -1.56
N CYS A 240 27.10 11.90 -2.78
CA CYS A 240 27.92 13.10 -3.02
C CYS A 240 27.16 14.41 -2.77
N SER A 241 25.82 14.36 -2.70
CA SER A 241 24.94 15.51 -2.42
C SER A 241 24.13 15.32 -1.14
N LEU A 242 24.75 14.75 -0.10
CA LEU A 242 24.07 14.37 1.15
C LEU A 242 23.22 15.52 1.72
N GLY A 243 21.96 15.22 2.06
CA GLY A 243 21.04 16.20 2.66
C GLY A 243 20.48 17.26 1.71
N LEU A 244 20.95 17.37 0.46
CA LEU A 244 20.24 18.18 -0.55
C LEU A 244 18.92 17.50 -0.93
N PRO A 245 17.90 18.27 -1.39
CA PRO A 245 16.72 17.69 -2.01
C PRO A 245 17.11 16.73 -3.13
N ALA A 246 16.33 15.68 -3.34
CA ALA A 246 16.64 14.76 -4.42
C ALA A 246 16.53 15.50 -5.78
N PRO A 247 17.45 15.22 -6.72
CA PRO A 247 17.49 15.94 -7.99
C PRO A 247 16.21 15.72 -8.78
N ARG A 248 15.68 16.79 -9.39
CA ARG A 248 14.44 16.71 -10.19
C ARG A 248 14.64 15.95 -11.49
N ASN A 249 15.82 16.13 -12.10
CA ASN A 249 16.25 15.43 -13.29
C ASN A 249 17.58 14.76 -12.95
N MET A 250 17.67 13.44 -13.15
CA MET A 250 18.96 12.76 -13.13
C MET A 250 19.73 13.06 -14.40
N PRO A 251 21.07 13.15 -14.36
CA PRO A 251 21.89 13.17 -15.55
C PRO A 251 21.58 11.97 -16.45
N ALA A 252 21.70 12.13 -17.76
CA ALA A 252 21.61 10.99 -18.68
C ALA A 252 22.72 9.98 -18.35
N VAL A 253 22.37 8.70 -18.28
CA VAL A 253 23.31 7.61 -18.04
C VAL A 253 23.56 6.92 -19.40
N PRO A 254 24.62 7.28 -20.14
CA PRO A 254 24.84 6.78 -21.49
C PRO A 254 25.30 5.32 -21.53
N GLY A 255 25.82 4.80 -20.41
CA GLY A 255 26.33 3.43 -20.26
C GLY A 255 26.52 3.04 -18.80
N ALA A 256 26.95 1.80 -18.58
CA ALA A 256 27.22 1.25 -17.25
C ALA A 256 28.68 1.43 -16.79
N GLU A 257 29.53 1.99 -17.65
CA GLU A 257 30.94 2.25 -17.38
C GLU A 257 31.14 3.75 -17.14
N TRP A 258 31.84 4.11 -16.07
CA TRP A 258 32.22 5.47 -15.72
C TRP A 258 33.71 5.50 -15.40
N GLU A 259 34.42 6.31 -16.17
CA GLU A 259 35.85 6.57 -15.99
C GLU A 259 36.08 7.73 -14.99
N PRO A 260 37.31 7.96 -14.50
CA PRO A 260 37.60 9.02 -13.55
C PRO A 260 37.03 10.39 -13.95
N GLU A 261 37.08 10.74 -15.23
CA GLU A 261 36.56 12.00 -15.76
C GLU A 261 35.04 12.09 -15.67
N ASP A 262 34.32 10.98 -15.82
CA ASP A 262 32.85 10.95 -15.71
C ASP A 262 32.39 11.09 -14.27
N LEU A 263 33.18 10.58 -13.30
CA LEU A 263 32.90 10.70 -11.87
C LEU A 263 32.88 12.16 -11.39
N ALA A 264 33.54 13.07 -12.12
CA ALA A 264 33.50 14.51 -11.85
C ALA A 264 32.07 15.04 -11.81
N SER A 265 31.17 14.48 -12.63
CA SER A 265 29.76 14.89 -12.68
C SER A 265 29.05 14.72 -11.33
N PHE A 266 29.44 13.74 -10.50
CA PHE A 266 28.88 13.54 -9.17
C PHE A 266 29.51 14.46 -8.13
N THR A 267 30.82 14.68 -8.19
CA THR A 267 31.55 15.53 -7.24
C THR A 267 31.32 17.02 -7.49
N ASP A 268 31.06 17.41 -8.73
CA ASP A 268 30.76 18.80 -9.11
C ASP A 268 29.31 19.17 -8.78
N ALA A 269 28.45 18.21 -8.42
CA ALA A 269 27.05 18.47 -8.08
C ALA A 269 26.90 19.27 -6.78
N ALA A 270 27.74 18.99 -5.77
CA ALA A 270 27.66 19.62 -4.47
C ALA A 270 29.04 19.76 -3.80
N ASP A 271 29.21 20.84 -3.04
CA ASP A 271 30.35 21.02 -2.16
C ASP A 271 29.96 20.80 -0.70
N PHE A 272 30.84 20.13 0.04
CA PHE A 272 30.72 20.01 1.49
C PHE A 272 31.66 21.03 2.14
N HIS A 273 31.14 21.81 3.07
CA HIS A 273 31.90 22.79 3.84
C HIS A 273 31.57 22.65 5.32
N ALA A 274 32.57 22.59 6.19
CA ALA A 274 32.38 22.65 7.62
C ALA A 274 33.48 23.50 8.24
N GLU A 275 33.12 24.41 9.12
CA GLU A 275 34.10 25.04 9.99
C GLU A 275 34.60 24.00 11.01
N PRO A 276 35.87 24.07 11.45
CA PRO A 276 36.36 23.18 12.50
C PRO A 276 35.44 23.23 13.73
N TYR A 277 35.07 22.05 14.23
CA TYR A 277 34.17 21.87 15.38
C TYR A 277 32.73 22.39 15.20
N ALA A 278 32.34 22.78 13.99
CA ALA A 278 30.95 23.13 13.73
C ALA A 278 30.03 21.93 14.00
N PRO A 279 28.87 22.16 14.63
CA PRO A 279 27.92 21.09 14.95
C PRO A 279 27.18 20.58 13.70
N THR A 280 27.32 21.25 12.56
CA THR A 280 26.78 20.78 11.28
C THR A 280 27.78 21.03 10.16
N LEU A 281 27.69 20.27 9.08
CA LEU A 281 28.29 20.67 7.81
C LEU A 281 27.25 21.36 6.92
N THR A 282 27.72 22.27 6.09
CA THR A 282 26.95 22.89 5.02
C THR A 282 27.19 22.14 3.73
N VAL A 283 26.10 21.72 3.08
CA VAL A 283 26.13 21.14 1.74
C VAL A 283 25.50 22.14 0.78
N ARG A 284 26.27 22.58 -0.21
CA ARG A 284 25.85 23.55 -1.22
C ARG A 284 25.73 22.86 -2.57
N GLY A 285 24.54 22.88 -3.17
CA GLY A 285 24.36 22.45 -4.55
C GLY A 285 24.97 23.47 -5.51
N ARG A 286 25.83 23.00 -6.41
CA ARG A 286 26.53 23.84 -7.38
C ARG A 286 25.87 23.82 -8.75
N THR A 287 25.38 22.66 -9.16
CA THR A 287 24.85 22.41 -10.51
C THR A 287 23.48 21.74 -10.46
N GLY A 288 22.84 21.60 -11.62
CA GLY A 288 21.55 20.93 -11.76
C GLY A 288 20.39 21.63 -11.03
N SER A 289 19.37 20.86 -10.64
CA SER A 289 18.16 21.39 -9.98
C SER A 289 18.41 21.92 -8.57
N ASN A 290 19.56 21.63 -7.98
CA ASN A 290 19.94 22.05 -6.64
C ASN A 290 20.94 23.22 -6.65
N ALA A 291 21.27 23.79 -7.81
CA ALA A 291 22.19 24.92 -7.91
C ALA A 291 21.73 26.08 -7.02
N GLY A 292 22.61 26.54 -6.13
CA GLY A 292 22.33 27.61 -5.17
C GLY A 292 21.54 27.18 -3.92
N VAL A 293 21.08 25.92 -3.85
CA VAL A 293 20.44 25.38 -2.64
C VAL A 293 21.51 25.08 -1.60
N LEU A 294 21.30 25.58 -0.39
CA LEU A 294 22.15 25.34 0.77
C LEU A 294 21.36 24.54 1.81
N ARG A 295 21.99 23.52 2.38
CA ARG A 295 21.43 22.73 3.48
C ARG A 295 22.46 22.55 4.59
N HIS A 296 21.99 22.56 5.81
CA HIS A 296 22.77 22.14 6.96
C HIS A 296 22.50 20.67 7.23
N VAL A 297 23.56 19.89 7.43
CA VAL A 297 23.51 18.45 7.66
C VAL A 297 24.18 18.16 9.00
N ALA A 298 23.47 17.42 9.86
CA ALA A 298 24.02 16.86 11.09
C ALA A 298 24.19 15.35 10.90
N VAL A 299 25.41 14.87 11.08
CA VAL A 299 25.78 13.46 11.05
C VAL A 299 25.94 12.95 12.47
N LEU A 300 25.11 11.98 12.82
CA LEU A 300 25.06 11.30 14.10
C LEU A 300 25.63 9.89 13.97
N THR A 301 25.95 9.28 15.11
CA THR A 301 26.43 7.90 15.16
C THR A 301 25.73 7.10 16.24
N VAL A 302 25.53 5.81 15.98
CA VAL A 302 25.02 4.88 17.00
C VAL A 302 26.10 4.64 18.05
N GLY A 303 25.77 4.92 19.30
CA GLY A 303 26.60 4.77 20.49
C GLY A 303 26.30 3.47 21.26
N GLN A 304 26.33 3.55 22.58
CA GLN A 304 26.02 2.40 23.44
C GLN A 304 24.56 1.94 23.28
N MET A 305 24.35 0.63 23.33
CA MET A 305 23.02 0.03 23.22
C MET A 305 22.80 -0.90 24.40
N HIS A 306 21.62 -0.82 25.00
CA HIS A 306 21.15 -1.78 25.98
C HIS A 306 20.63 -3.03 25.28
N GLY A 307 20.39 -4.12 26.03
CA GLY A 307 19.92 -5.39 25.46
C GLY A 307 18.54 -5.27 24.81
N LEU A 308 18.53 -4.98 23.51
CA LEU A 308 17.32 -5.02 22.69
C LEU A 308 16.84 -6.46 22.54
N GLN A 309 15.54 -6.66 22.66
CA GLN A 309 14.89 -7.96 22.47
C GLN A 309 14.05 -7.90 21.19
N ILE A 310 14.72 -8.13 20.05
CA ILE A 310 14.11 -8.12 18.72
C ILE A 310 14.00 -9.57 18.25
N PRO A 311 12.81 -10.05 17.82
CA PRO A 311 11.59 -9.27 17.54
C PRO A 311 10.56 -9.20 18.67
N GLU A 312 10.77 -9.86 19.81
CA GLU A 312 9.71 -10.14 20.79
C GLU A 312 9.17 -8.89 21.52
N VAL A 313 10.01 -7.89 21.74
CA VAL A 313 9.67 -6.68 22.50
C VAL A 313 9.96 -5.41 21.71
N ASP A 314 11.02 -5.42 20.92
CA ASP A 314 11.55 -4.27 20.20
C ASP A 314 11.39 -4.41 18.68
N ASP A 315 11.16 -3.28 18.01
CA ASP A 315 11.19 -3.18 16.55
C ASP A 315 12.65 -3.11 16.03
N PRO A 316 12.89 -3.38 14.73
CA PRO A 316 14.18 -3.19 14.09
C PRO A 316 14.66 -1.76 14.27
N TRP A 317 15.82 -1.63 14.90
CA TRP A 317 16.24 -0.35 15.43
C TRP A 317 16.60 0.68 14.34
N VAL A 318 16.90 0.28 13.09
CA VAL A 318 17.06 1.23 11.97
C VAL A 318 15.72 1.80 11.52
N GLN A 319 14.66 0.99 11.55
CA GLN A 319 13.30 1.40 11.15
C GLN A 319 12.72 2.48 12.07
N HIS A 320 13.21 2.59 13.31
CA HIS A 320 12.79 3.66 14.22
C HIS A 320 13.01 5.06 13.61
N ALA A 321 14.07 5.28 12.84
CA ALA A 321 14.30 6.58 12.21
C ALA A 321 13.18 6.98 11.24
N ASP A 322 12.45 6.00 10.70
CA ASP A 322 11.32 6.23 9.80
C ASP A 322 10.14 6.90 10.55
N ARG A 323 10.11 6.93 11.89
CA ARG A 323 9.06 7.65 12.66
C ARG A 323 9.10 9.17 12.48
N LEU A 324 10.18 9.72 11.94
CA LEU A 324 10.32 11.16 11.73
C LEU A 324 9.71 11.59 10.39
N PRO A 325 9.11 12.80 10.32
CA PRO A 325 8.63 13.36 9.06
C PRO A 325 9.76 13.66 8.05
N ALA A 326 10.98 13.89 8.53
CA ALA A 326 12.14 14.14 7.70
C ALA A 326 12.81 12.81 7.28
N SER A 327 13.30 12.74 6.04
CA SER A 327 14.07 11.59 5.57
C SER A 327 15.42 11.50 6.31
N VAL A 328 15.65 10.38 6.99
CA VAL A 328 16.92 10.04 7.63
C VAL A 328 17.69 9.13 6.69
N GLU A 329 18.91 9.53 6.30
CA GLU A 329 19.79 8.64 5.54
C GLU A 329 20.74 7.91 6.47
N TRP A 330 21.08 6.67 6.10
CA TRP A 330 22.05 5.87 6.83
C TRP A 330 23.25 5.51 5.97
N SER A 331 24.40 5.44 6.62
CA SER A 331 25.61 4.78 6.11
C SER A 331 26.17 3.88 7.20
N ALA A 332 26.41 2.62 6.89
CA ALA A 332 27.07 1.72 7.83
C ALA A 332 28.23 0.98 7.19
N ARG A 333 29.35 0.93 7.90
CA ARG A 333 30.51 0.11 7.55
C ARG A 333 30.53 -1.08 8.49
N ILE A 334 30.54 -2.29 7.93
CA ILE A 334 30.46 -3.53 8.72
C ILE A 334 31.58 -4.45 8.25
N TYR A 335 32.50 -4.79 9.15
CA TYR A 335 33.48 -5.85 8.91
C TYR A 335 32.97 -7.14 9.52
N VAL A 336 32.69 -8.13 8.68
CA VAL A 336 32.34 -9.48 9.13
C VAL A 336 33.63 -10.21 9.44
N ARG A 337 33.82 -10.59 10.71
CA ARG A 337 35.08 -11.22 11.15
C ARG A 337 35.13 -12.68 10.75
N ARG A 338 36.35 -13.18 10.55
CA ARG A 338 36.57 -14.61 10.35
C ARG A 338 36.39 -15.37 11.67
N PRO A 339 35.73 -16.54 11.68
CA PRO A 339 35.50 -17.35 12.87
C PRO A 339 36.79 -17.68 13.64
N GLU A 340 37.90 -17.94 12.92
CA GLU A 340 39.21 -18.23 13.51
C GLU A 340 39.73 -17.08 14.40
N GLU A 341 39.56 -15.82 13.94
CA GLU A 341 39.95 -14.64 14.70
C GLU A 341 39.08 -14.43 15.95
N VAL A 342 37.81 -14.82 15.85
CA VAL A 342 36.81 -14.64 16.90
C VAL A 342 36.97 -15.71 17.98
N ALA A 343 37.12 -16.97 17.59
CA ALA A 343 37.20 -18.11 18.49
C ALA A 343 38.36 -17.97 19.49
N GLY A 344 39.55 -17.59 19.01
CA GLY A 344 40.71 -17.40 19.89
C GLY A 344 40.54 -16.25 20.88
N GLU A 345 39.87 -15.16 20.49
CA GLU A 345 39.59 -14.03 21.37
C GLU A 345 38.51 -14.38 22.42
N LEU A 346 37.42 -15.02 21.99
CA LEU A 346 36.33 -15.47 22.86
C LEU A 346 36.86 -16.47 23.89
N GLN A 347 37.63 -17.48 23.48
CA GLN A 347 38.17 -18.48 24.39
C GLN A 347 39.02 -17.86 25.50
N ARG A 348 39.80 -16.82 25.19
CA ARG A 348 40.57 -16.08 26.19
C ARG A 348 39.67 -15.32 27.17
N GLN A 349 38.62 -14.66 26.68
CA GLN A 349 37.66 -13.95 27.54
C GLN A 349 36.87 -14.91 28.42
N MET A 350 36.42 -16.05 27.86
CA MET A 350 35.69 -17.08 28.58
C MET A 350 36.54 -17.70 29.68
N ASN A 351 37.81 -18.02 29.40
CA ASN A 351 38.75 -18.49 30.41
C ASN A 351 39.00 -17.46 31.51
N LYS A 352 39.05 -16.16 31.18
CA LYS A 352 39.16 -15.09 32.16
C LYS A 352 37.94 -15.02 33.08
N VAL A 353 36.72 -15.08 32.53
CA VAL A 353 35.48 -15.09 33.33
C VAL A 353 35.40 -16.35 34.19
N ARG A 354 35.68 -17.54 33.63
CA ARG A 354 35.75 -18.80 34.38
C ARG A 354 36.75 -18.72 35.53
N SER A 355 37.94 -18.15 35.30
CA SER A 355 38.95 -17.95 36.34
C SER A 355 38.49 -16.97 37.42
N GLN A 356 37.77 -15.91 37.06
CA GLN A 356 37.22 -14.96 38.05
C GLN A 356 36.14 -15.62 38.90
N VAL A 357 35.21 -16.36 38.29
CA VAL A 357 34.19 -17.11 39.03
C VAL A 357 34.86 -18.10 39.97
N LYS A 358 35.83 -18.88 39.46
CA LYS A 358 36.59 -19.84 40.25
C LYS A 358 37.33 -19.19 41.42
N HIS A 359 37.93 -18.02 41.22
CA HIS A 359 38.59 -17.30 42.31
C HIS A 359 37.58 -16.94 43.41
N TYR A 360 36.39 -16.43 43.07
CA TYR A 360 35.35 -16.15 44.07
C TYR A 360 34.85 -17.41 44.79
N THR A 361 34.54 -18.47 44.03
CA THR A 361 33.93 -19.69 44.58
C THR A 361 34.93 -20.58 45.30
N ASP A 362 36.13 -20.79 44.76
CA ASP A 362 37.06 -21.81 45.23
C ASP A 362 38.15 -21.23 46.14
N GLU A 363 38.55 -19.97 45.95
CA GLU A 363 39.63 -19.34 46.73
C GLU A 363 39.10 -18.47 47.88
N HIS A 364 37.91 -17.88 47.73
CA HIS A 364 37.32 -17.01 48.75
C HIS A 364 36.04 -17.56 49.38
N ASP A 365 35.50 -18.67 48.89
CA ASP A 365 34.23 -19.29 49.35
C ASP A 365 33.06 -18.27 49.40
N LEU A 366 33.06 -17.35 48.44
CA LEU A 366 32.08 -16.27 48.30
C LEU A 366 31.28 -16.46 47.00
N GLU A 367 29.99 -16.13 47.05
CA GLU A 367 29.20 -16.07 45.83
C GLU A 367 29.70 -14.95 44.90
N PRO A 368 29.87 -15.23 43.60
CA PRO A 368 30.30 -14.22 42.65
C PRO A 368 29.26 -13.09 42.54
N PRO A 369 29.69 -11.82 42.34
CA PRO A 369 28.78 -10.72 42.11
C PRO A 369 27.81 -11.01 40.96
N GLN A 370 26.56 -10.56 41.07
CA GLN A 370 25.51 -10.86 40.06
C GLN A 370 25.88 -10.43 38.62
N SER A 371 26.74 -9.41 38.45
CA SER A 371 27.27 -9.03 37.14
C SER A 371 28.20 -10.09 36.54
N LEU A 372 29.08 -10.67 37.37
CA LEU A 372 29.99 -11.74 36.99
C LEU A 372 29.23 -13.06 36.77
N ALA A 373 28.24 -13.36 37.61
CA ALA A 373 27.35 -14.50 37.42
C ALA A 373 26.61 -14.43 36.07
N ARG A 374 26.05 -13.27 35.72
CA ARG A 374 25.43 -13.05 34.39
C ARG A 374 26.43 -13.19 33.24
N GLN A 375 27.66 -12.71 33.40
CA GLN A 375 28.71 -12.89 32.40
C GLN A 375 29.07 -14.37 32.23
N ALA A 376 29.14 -15.13 33.32
CA ALA A 376 29.42 -16.56 33.29
C ALA A 376 28.31 -17.35 32.58
N SER A 377 27.04 -17.04 32.87
CA SER A 377 25.90 -17.63 32.15
C SER A 377 25.96 -17.32 30.66
N ARG A 378 26.23 -16.07 30.27
CA ARG A 378 26.35 -15.68 28.86
C ARG A 378 27.56 -16.32 28.16
N VAL A 379 28.64 -16.53 28.89
CA VAL A 379 29.82 -17.27 28.40
C VAL A 379 29.45 -18.72 28.09
N LEU A 380 28.61 -19.37 28.89
CA LEU A 380 28.13 -20.73 28.62
C LEU A 380 27.22 -20.78 27.40
N GLU A 381 26.31 -19.82 27.24
CA GLU A 381 25.47 -19.71 26.03
C GLU A 381 26.34 -19.56 24.76
N ILE A 382 27.36 -18.68 24.80
CA ILE A 382 28.29 -18.50 23.69
C ILE A 382 29.13 -19.78 23.45
N ASP A 383 29.56 -20.48 24.50
CA ASP A 383 30.29 -21.75 24.36
C ASP A 383 29.45 -22.81 23.65
N ASP A 384 28.17 -22.90 24.02
CA ASP A 384 27.21 -23.83 23.43
C ASP A 384 26.93 -23.46 21.96
N GLU A 385 26.72 -22.17 21.66
CA GLU A 385 26.63 -21.66 20.28
C GLU A 385 27.87 -22.04 19.44
N MET A 386 29.07 -21.89 20.00
CA MET A 386 30.33 -22.20 19.32
C MET A 386 30.53 -23.71 19.12
N THR A 387 30.07 -24.54 20.06
CA THR A 387 30.29 -26.00 20.07
C THR A 387 29.22 -26.76 19.28
N SER A 388 28.02 -26.20 19.14
CA SER A 388 26.88 -26.79 18.43
C SER A 388 27.06 -26.92 16.90
N GLY A 389 28.15 -26.40 16.33
CA GLY A 389 28.51 -26.60 14.91
C GLY A 389 27.84 -25.65 13.91
N PHE A 390 26.91 -24.77 14.34
CA PHE A 390 26.35 -23.70 13.51
C PHE A 390 27.26 -22.47 13.49
N THR A 391 28.26 -22.47 12.60
CA THR A 391 29.27 -21.40 12.45
C THR A 391 28.71 -20.01 12.16
N ALA A 392 27.50 -19.92 11.59
CA ALA A 392 26.85 -18.64 11.28
C ALA A 392 26.50 -17.83 12.55
N LEU A 393 25.99 -18.48 13.60
CA LEU A 393 25.59 -17.82 14.86
C LEU A 393 26.79 -17.39 15.71
N ALA A 394 27.92 -18.07 15.55
CA ALA A 394 29.21 -17.74 16.14
C ALA A 394 29.89 -16.52 15.49
N THR A 395 29.47 -16.12 14.29
CA THR A 395 30.13 -15.04 13.56
C THR A 395 29.89 -13.69 14.24
N ARG A 396 30.93 -12.86 14.32
CA ARG A 396 30.91 -11.54 14.98
C ARG A 396 31.27 -10.44 14.00
N VAL A 397 30.74 -9.25 14.22
CA VAL A 397 30.99 -8.08 13.39
C VAL A 397 31.61 -6.94 14.18
N ARG A 398 32.37 -6.10 13.47
CA ARG A 398 32.71 -4.74 13.90
C ARG A 398 32.00 -3.78 12.98
N SER A 399 31.22 -2.86 13.52
CA SER A 399 30.40 -1.99 12.70
C SER A 399 30.37 -0.54 13.19
N TRP A 400 30.17 0.38 12.25
CA TRP A 400 30.01 1.80 12.47
C TRP A 400 28.76 2.23 11.73
N TRP A 401 27.82 2.87 12.44
CA TRP A 401 26.52 3.22 11.90
C TRP A 401 26.32 4.72 12.03
N ARG A 402 26.18 5.39 10.89
CA ARG A 402 25.97 6.82 10.77
C ARG A 402 24.55 7.11 10.32
N LEU A 403 23.97 8.16 10.88
CA LEU A 403 22.67 8.70 10.50
C LEU A 403 22.89 10.15 10.08
N SER A 404 22.18 10.62 9.07
CA SER A 404 22.20 12.04 8.72
C SER A 404 20.79 12.61 8.62
N VAL A 405 20.62 13.79 9.20
CA VAL A 405 19.43 14.63 9.02
C VAL A 405 19.84 15.98 8.44
N SER A 406 18.95 16.59 7.67
CA SER A 406 19.22 17.87 7.01
C SER A 406 18.09 18.86 7.18
N GLY A 407 18.44 20.14 7.29
CA GLY A 407 17.52 21.25 7.45
C GLY A 407 17.90 22.43 6.55
N PRO A 408 16.95 23.33 6.23
CA PRO A 408 17.26 24.57 5.52
C PRO A 408 18.16 25.50 6.36
N THR A 409 18.08 25.40 7.69
CA THR A 409 18.91 26.15 8.64
C THR A 409 19.66 25.19 9.57
N GLU A 410 20.75 25.65 10.18
CA GLU A 410 21.48 24.90 11.20
C GLU A 410 20.57 24.49 12.36
N ARG A 411 19.73 25.43 12.83
CA ARG A 411 18.76 25.18 13.90
C ARG A 411 17.78 24.07 13.56
N ASP A 412 17.31 24.00 12.32
CA ASP A 412 16.41 22.94 11.88
C ASP A 412 17.10 21.57 11.84
N ALA A 413 18.33 21.51 11.34
CA ALA A 413 19.12 20.27 11.32
C ALA A 413 19.39 19.76 12.75
N LEU A 414 19.76 20.65 13.68
CA LEU A 414 19.99 20.31 15.08
C LEU A 414 18.71 19.93 15.82
N ARG A 415 17.58 20.56 15.50
CA ARG A 415 16.27 20.16 16.03
C ARG A 415 15.89 18.75 15.61
N LEU A 416 16.09 18.39 14.33
CA LEU A 416 15.86 17.03 13.84
C LEU A 416 16.84 16.03 14.49
N ALA A 417 18.10 16.43 14.68
CA ALA A 417 19.09 15.61 15.36
C ALA A 417 18.67 15.32 16.81
N GLN A 418 18.20 16.35 17.53
CA GLN A 418 17.69 16.18 18.90
C GLN A 418 16.46 15.26 18.94
N GLN A 419 15.54 15.38 17.98
CA GLN A 419 14.40 14.47 17.86
C GLN A 419 14.84 13.02 17.64
N LEU A 420 15.89 12.77 16.84
CA LEU A 420 16.49 11.43 16.71
C LEU A 420 17.08 10.93 18.03
N LEU A 421 17.79 11.77 18.76
CA LEU A 421 18.33 11.40 20.07
C LEU A 421 17.22 10.97 21.03
N ASP A 422 16.14 11.75 21.10
CA ASP A 422 15.03 11.47 22.02
C ASP A 422 14.20 10.25 21.59
N LEU A 423 14.07 10.01 20.29
CA LEU A 423 13.37 8.85 19.72
C LEU A 423 14.03 7.51 20.07
N TYR A 424 15.35 7.49 20.25
CA TYR A 424 16.12 6.27 20.51
C TYR A 424 16.37 6.01 22.02
N LYS A 425 16.14 7.00 22.89
CA LYS A 425 16.23 6.85 24.35
C LYS A 425 15.12 5.93 24.91
N PRO A 426 15.37 5.21 26.01
CA PRO A 426 16.66 5.05 26.70
C PRO A 426 17.52 3.89 26.15
N LYS A 427 16.98 3.08 25.23
CA LYS A 427 17.61 1.80 24.85
C LYS A 427 18.86 1.99 23.99
N ILE A 428 18.91 3.02 23.15
CA ILE A 428 20.01 3.26 22.20
C ILE A 428 20.51 4.70 22.38
N ALA A 429 21.80 4.85 22.68
CA ALA A 429 22.45 6.16 22.66
C ALA A 429 22.75 6.54 21.22
N ILE A 430 22.21 7.68 20.76
CA ILE A 430 22.63 8.33 19.53
C ILE A 430 23.54 9.49 19.93
N GLU A 431 24.73 9.51 19.34
CA GLU A 431 25.80 10.43 19.69
C GLU A 431 26.01 11.42 18.54
N HIS A 432 26.36 12.66 18.89
CA HIS A 432 26.67 13.71 17.92
C HIS A 432 28.17 14.05 17.97
N PRO A 433 29.01 13.34 17.18
CA PRO A 433 30.46 13.51 17.22
C PRO A 433 30.94 14.76 16.48
N GLU A 434 32.17 15.17 16.79
CA GLU A 434 32.90 16.19 16.03
C GLU A 434 33.29 15.69 14.62
N ALA A 435 33.90 16.56 13.80
CA ALA A 435 34.39 16.25 12.45
C ALA A 435 33.29 15.87 11.44
N GLN A 436 32.20 16.65 11.43
CA GLN A 436 31.03 16.48 10.57
C GLN A 436 31.36 16.28 9.08
N TYR A 437 32.32 17.02 8.52
CA TYR A 437 32.76 16.84 7.13
C TYR A 437 33.30 15.42 6.85
N ALA A 438 34.18 14.92 7.71
CA ALA A 438 34.81 13.62 7.51
C ALA A 438 33.79 12.49 7.67
N LEU A 439 32.87 12.61 8.63
CA LEU A 439 31.80 11.64 8.83
C LEU A 439 30.77 11.66 7.69
N ALA A 440 30.48 12.82 7.11
CA ALA A 440 29.62 12.92 5.93
C ALA A 440 30.23 12.19 4.72
N ARG A 441 31.56 12.23 4.55
CA ARG A 441 32.23 11.46 3.48
C ARG A 441 32.04 9.95 3.60
N GLU A 442 31.82 9.40 4.80
CA GLU A 442 31.53 7.97 4.98
C GLU A 442 30.23 7.52 4.29
N PHE A 443 29.37 8.44 3.85
CA PHE A 443 28.18 8.13 3.05
C PHE A 443 28.51 7.86 1.58
N ILE A 444 29.66 8.32 1.07
CA ILE A 444 30.06 8.13 -0.32
C ILE A 444 30.62 6.71 -0.51
N PRO A 445 30.08 5.92 -1.45
CA PRO A 445 30.63 4.63 -1.82
C PRO A 445 32.14 4.68 -2.07
N GLY A 446 32.87 3.78 -1.41
CA GLY A 446 34.34 3.68 -1.53
C GLY A 446 35.16 4.59 -0.59
N GLU A 447 34.56 5.60 0.06
CA GLU A 447 35.30 6.44 1.02
C GLU A 447 35.70 5.68 2.29
N PRO A 448 36.94 5.84 2.80
CA PRO A 448 37.39 5.14 3.99
C PRO A 448 36.65 5.62 5.26
N LEU A 449 36.69 4.79 6.31
CA LEU A 449 36.24 5.19 7.64
C LEU A 449 37.03 6.40 8.14
N ALA A 450 36.35 7.46 8.57
CA ALA A 450 36.99 8.67 9.06
C ALA A 450 37.55 8.48 10.48
N SER A 451 36.85 7.71 11.32
CA SER A 451 37.26 7.44 12.70
C SER A 451 36.88 6.04 13.16
N GLY A 452 37.78 5.42 13.93
CA GLY A 452 37.51 4.15 14.62
C GLY A 452 36.59 4.31 15.85
N ALA A 453 36.27 5.53 16.26
CA ALA A 453 35.37 5.79 17.39
C ALA A 453 33.95 5.27 17.15
N TYR A 454 33.21 5.03 18.23
CA TYR A 454 31.82 4.52 18.21
C TYR A 454 31.65 3.14 17.56
N MET A 455 32.72 2.38 17.34
CA MET A 455 32.66 1.00 16.86
C MET A 455 31.75 0.13 17.74
N ARG A 456 30.77 -0.54 17.12
CA ARG A 456 29.91 -1.53 17.77
C ARG A 456 30.48 -2.93 17.51
N ARG A 457 30.53 -3.74 18.57
CA ARG A 457 30.94 -5.14 18.53
C ARG A 457 29.70 -5.97 18.84
N GLY A 458 29.34 -6.88 17.94
CA GLY A 458 28.13 -7.68 18.07
C GLY A 458 28.22 -8.99 17.29
N SER A 459 27.18 -9.81 17.40
CA SER A 459 26.96 -10.94 16.49
C SER A 459 26.43 -10.46 15.14
N VAL A 460 26.54 -11.31 14.11
CA VAL A 460 25.84 -11.09 12.84
C VAL A 460 24.32 -11.02 13.05
N VAL A 461 23.77 -11.76 14.03
CA VAL A 461 22.34 -11.71 14.40
C VAL A 461 21.95 -10.32 14.89
N TRP A 462 22.77 -9.69 15.75
CA TRP A 462 22.51 -8.33 16.21
C TRP A 462 22.53 -7.31 15.05
N ALA A 463 23.45 -7.45 14.10
CA ALA A 463 23.50 -6.59 12.93
C ALA A 463 22.34 -6.85 11.96
N ALA A 464 21.92 -8.11 11.82
CA ALA A 464 20.76 -8.52 11.02
C ALA A 464 19.44 -8.01 11.62
N ALA A 465 19.31 -7.97 12.95
CA ALA A 465 18.15 -7.44 13.68
C ALA A 465 17.92 -5.94 13.44
N ALA A 466 18.87 -5.23 12.81
CA ALA A 466 18.66 -3.87 12.32
C ALA A 466 17.59 -3.79 11.22
N VAL A 467 17.47 -4.86 10.41
CA VAL A 467 16.57 -5.01 9.25
C VAL A 467 16.38 -3.69 8.48
N PRO A 468 17.45 -3.15 7.84
CA PRO A 468 17.36 -1.86 7.15
C PRO A 468 16.34 -1.86 6.01
N THR A 469 16.04 -3.04 5.45
CA THR A 469 15.02 -3.26 4.40
C THR A 469 13.59 -3.26 4.93
N ALA A 470 13.37 -3.20 6.24
CA ALA A 470 12.04 -3.16 6.82
C ALA A 470 11.25 -1.96 6.25
N THR A 471 10.07 -2.24 5.70
CA THR A 471 9.14 -1.26 5.14
C THR A 471 7.73 -1.45 5.70
N ALA A 472 6.96 -0.36 5.62
CA ALA A 472 5.53 -0.28 5.88
C ALA A 472 4.76 0.13 4.61
N GLU A 473 5.35 -0.10 3.43
CA GLU A 473 4.71 0.22 2.16
C GLU A 473 3.53 -0.71 1.88
N VAL A 474 2.43 -0.11 1.41
CA VAL A 474 1.20 -0.79 1.01
C VAL A 474 0.59 -0.01 -0.15
N GLY A 475 -0.03 -0.73 -1.10
CA GLY A 475 -0.63 -0.14 -2.28
C GLY A 475 0.34 0.04 -3.44
N ASP A 476 -0.06 0.85 -4.41
CA ASP A 476 0.56 0.99 -5.73
C ASP A 476 1.07 2.41 -5.97
N ARG A 477 1.90 2.59 -7.01
CA ARG A 477 2.44 3.92 -7.41
C ARG A 477 1.53 4.70 -8.36
N ARG A 478 0.33 4.18 -8.64
CA ARG A 478 -0.66 4.75 -9.54
C ARG A 478 -2.07 4.41 -9.05
N GLY A 479 -3.07 4.95 -9.73
CA GLY A 479 -4.47 4.72 -9.37
C GLY A 479 -4.98 5.71 -8.34
N ILE A 480 -6.06 5.35 -7.65
CA ILE A 480 -6.80 6.25 -6.76
C ILE A 480 -6.03 6.46 -5.45
N LEU A 481 -6.01 7.69 -4.93
CA LEU A 481 -5.44 7.96 -3.61
C LEU A 481 -6.45 7.58 -2.52
N LEU A 482 -6.07 6.66 -1.62
CA LEU A 482 -6.92 6.23 -0.50
C LEU A 482 -6.70 7.08 0.74
N GLY A 483 -5.47 7.50 0.99
CA GLY A 483 -5.09 8.27 2.16
C GLY A 483 -3.63 8.04 2.52
N GLU A 484 -3.33 7.67 3.76
CA GLU A 484 -1.94 7.48 4.22
C GLU A 484 -1.76 6.28 5.15
N THR A 485 -0.55 5.73 5.24
CA THR A 485 -0.20 4.75 6.27
C THR A 485 -0.29 5.37 7.67
N CYS A 486 -0.81 4.60 8.63
CA CYS A 486 -0.95 4.98 10.03
C CYS A 486 0.26 4.57 10.89
N THR A 487 1.26 3.95 10.28
CA THR A 487 2.55 3.64 10.90
C THR A 487 3.30 4.91 11.23
N ALA A 488 4.48 4.72 11.80
CA ALA A 488 5.34 5.82 12.19
C ALA A 488 5.74 6.74 11.01
N THR A 489 5.86 6.19 9.79
CA THR A 489 5.82 6.99 8.56
C THR A 489 4.39 7.15 8.09
N ARG A 490 3.95 8.39 7.90
CA ARG A 490 2.73 8.71 7.16
C ARG A 490 3.07 8.84 5.68
N ARG A 491 2.76 7.81 4.91
CA ARG A 491 3.04 7.76 3.46
C ARG A 491 1.73 7.74 2.70
N PRO A 492 1.59 8.53 1.63
CA PRO A 492 0.44 8.43 0.76
C PRO A 492 0.26 7.01 0.20
N VAL A 493 -0.97 6.51 0.26
CA VAL A 493 -1.36 5.18 -0.25
C VAL A 493 -2.21 5.40 -1.49
N ALA A 494 -1.59 5.26 -2.66
CA ALA A 494 -2.31 5.12 -3.92
C ALA A 494 -2.59 3.63 -4.17
N TRP A 495 -3.67 3.32 -4.88
CA TRP A 495 -4.05 1.95 -5.19
C TRP A 495 -4.72 1.91 -6.56
N ASP A 496 -4.33 0.96 -7.40
CA ASP A 496 -4.97 0.66 -8.67
C ASP A 496 -5.80 -0.62 -8.53
N PRO A 497 -7.13 -0.49 -8.37
CA PRO A 497 -7.99 -1.65 -8.16
C PRO A 497 -7.99 -2.64 -9.33
N TRP A 498 -7.45 -2.31 -10.50
CA TRP A 498 -7.38 -3.24 -11.64
C TRP A 498 -5.99 -3.83 -11.89
N MET A 499 -4.98 -3.40 -11.14
CA MET A 499 -3.60 -3.88 -11.35
C MET A 499 -3.45 -5.38 -11.13
N ALA A 500 -4.26 -5.96 -10.23
CA ALA A 500 -4.25 -7.41 -10.01
C ALA A 500 -4.64 -8.16 -11.29
N GLN A 501 -5.72 -7.75 -11.96
CA GLN A 501 -6.25 -8.42 -13.15
C GLN A 501 -5.43 -8.10 -14.40
N GLU A 502 -4.96 -6.86 -14.55
CA GLU A 502 -4.33 -6.35 -15.78
C GLU A 502 -2.82 -6.62 -15.84
N ILE A 503 -2.13 -6.72 -14.70
CA ILE A 503 -0.66 -6.85 -14.65
C ILE A 503 -0.23 -8.09 -13.88
N ARG A 504 -0.82 -8.36 -12.71
CA ARG A 504 -0.37 -9.42 -11.79
C ARG A 504 -1.07 -10.77 -12.00
N ASP A 505 -1.93 -10.88 -13.02
CA ASP A 505 -2.67 -12.10 -13.35
C ASP A 505 -3.53 -12.67 -12.19
N GLY A 506 -3.92 -11.81 -11.25
CA GLY A 506 -4.66 -12.12 -10.04
C GLY A 506 -6.19 -12.01 -10.16
N SER A 507 -6.86 -12.37 -9.07
CA SER A 507 -8.31 -12.27 -8.92
C SER A 507 -8.76 -10.81 -8.75
N GLY A 508 -9.99 -10.51 -9.15
CA GLY A 508 -10.60 -9.20 -8.93
C GLY A 508 -11.41 -9.09 -7.64
N LEU A 509 -11.28 -10.01 -6.69
CA LEU A 509 -12.07 -9.98 -5.46
C LEU A 509 -11.41 -9.11 -4.37
N THR A 510 -12.21 -8.27 -3.75
CA THR A 510 -11.82 -7.45 -2.59
C THR A 510 -12.82 -7.63 -1.46
N ALA A 511 -12.34 -8.03 -0.28
CA ALA A 511 -13.18 -8.10 0.92
C ALA A 511 -13.07 -6.80 1.74
N MET A 512 -14.20 -6.30 2.23
CA MET A 512 -14.28 -5.16 3.15
C MET A 512 -15.05 -5.55 4.40
N VAL A 513 -14.35 -5.72 5.51
CA VAL A 513 -14.95 -6.14 6.78
C VAL A 513 -14.79 -5.03 7.79
N ALA A 514 -15.88 -4.62 8.43
CA ALA A 514 -15.83 -3.76 9.61
C ALA A 514 -17.18 -3.82 10.34
N GLY A 515 -17.17 -3.60 11.65
CA GLY A 515 -18.39 -3.46 12.44
C GLY A 515 -19.22 -2.23 12.05
N LEU A 516 -20.33 -2.04 12.76
CA LEU A 516 -21.20 -0.87 12.59
C LEU A 516 -20.40 0.44 12.81
N GLY A 517 -20.55 1.39 11.89
CA GLY A 517 -19.80 2.65 11.92
C GLY A 517 -18.30 2.53 11.61
N GLY A 518 -17.80 1.35 11.25
CA GLY A 518 -16.39 1.12 10.91
C GLY A 518 -15.92 1.77 9.60
N GLY A 519 -16.78 2.50 8.89
CA GLY A 519 -16.43 3.26 7.69
C GLY A 519 -16.50 2.50 6.37
N LYS A 520 -17.12 1.31 6.31
CA LYS A 520 -17.24 0.50 5.06
C LYS A 520 -17.82 1.31 3.90
N SER A 521 -18.95 1.97 4.12
CA SER A 521 -19.64 2.77 3.10
C SER A 521 -18.80 3.98 2.67
N PHE A 522 -18.04 4.57 3.60
CA PHE A 522 -17.12 5.68 3.31
C PHE A 522 -15.97 5.23 2.40
N LEU A 523 -15.29 4.13 2.75
CA LEU A 523 -14.21 3.55 1.96
C LEU A 523 -14.72 3.07 0.59
N GLY A 524 -15.74 2.22 0.56
CA GLY A 524 -16.31 1.66 -0.66
C GLY A 524 -16.84 2.75 -1.60
N GLY A 525 -17.58 3.71 -1.05
CA GLY A 525 -18.09 4.86 -1.81
C GLY A 525 -16.98 5.73 -2.40
N GLY A 526 -15.89 5.95 -1.65
CA GLY A 526 -14.71 6.63 -2.15
C GLY A 526 -13.99 5.87 -3.27
N ILE A 527 -13.84 4.55 -3.13
CA ILE A 527 -13.27 3.68 -4.19
C ILE A 527 -14.13 3.78 -5.46
N VAL A 528 -15.44 3.62 -5.34
CA VAL A 528 -16.39 3.70 -6.46
C VAL A 528 -16.32 5.08 -7.12
N TYR A 529 -16.43 6.15 -6.34
CA TYR A 529 -16.38 7.52 -6.86
C TYR A 529 -15.09 7.78 -7.62
N LYS A 530 -13.92 7.56 -7.00
CA LYS A 530 -12.62 7.89 -7.60
C LYS A 530 -12.33 7.02 -8.84
N SER A 531 -12.70 5.74 -8.82
CA SER A 531 -12.50 4.86 -9.97
C SER A 531 -13.49 5.08 -11.11
N LEU A 532 -14.73 5.50 -10.82
CA LEU A 532 -15.69 5.92 -11.84
C LEU A 532 -15.22 7.18 -12.56
N ARG A 533 -14.68 8.16 -11.82
CA ARG A 533 -14.03 9.35 -12.39
C ARG A 533 -12.86 8.95 -13.30
N ALA A 534 -12.16 7.86 -12.96
CA ALA A 534 -11.11 7.24 -13.78
C ALA A 534 -11.63 6.31 -14.91
N GLY A 535 -12.94 6.27 -15.17
CA GLY A 535 -13.53 5.55 -16.32
C GLY A 535 -14.10 4.16 -16.03
N ALA A 536 -14.06 3.66 -14.79
CA ALA A 536 -14.70 2.40 -14.45
C ALA A 536 -16.24 2.49 -14.43
N SER A 537 -16.92 1.44 -14.86
CA SER A 537 -18.37 1.30 -14.67
C SER A 537 -18.69 0.50 -13.41
N TRP A 538 -19.71 0.87 -12.64
CA TRP A 538 -20.07 0.22 -11.37
C TRP A 538 -21.52 -0.23 -11.32
N THR A 539 -21.76 -1.39 -10.71
CA THR A 539 -23.07 -1.79 -10.20
C THR A 539 -22.98 -2.02 -8.70
N ILE A 540 -23.82 -1.33 -7.93
CA ILE A 540 -23.83 -1.37 -6.47
C ILE A 540 -25.14 -2.02 -6.03
N LEU A 541 -25.06 -3.07 -5.23
CA LEU A 541 -26.17 -3.69 -4.53
C LEU A 541 -26.13 -3.17 -3.09
N ASP A 542 -27.10 -2.33 -2.73
CA ASP A 542 -27.18 -1.67 -1.42
C ASP A 542 -28.50 -2.06 -0.72
N PRO A 543 -28.48 -3.08 0.15
CA PRO A 543 -29.67 -3.49 0.88
C PRO A 543 -30.26 -2.37 1.75
N SER A 544 -29.39 -1.50 2.30
CA SER A 544 -29.79 -0.47 3.26
C SER A 544 -30.30 0.82 2.60
N GLY A 545 -29.80 1.16 1.41
CA GLY A 545 -30.23 2.30 0.59
C GLY A 545 -29.40 3.61 0.61
N PRO A 546 -28.55 3.96 1.60
CA PRO A 546 -27.84 5.24 1.62
C PRO A 546 -26.93 5.51 0.42
N LEU A 547 -26.41 4.49 -0.25
CA LEU A 547 -25.46 4.64 -1.35
C LEU A 547 -26.11 5.21 -2.62
N SER A 548 -27.46 5.22 -2.72
CA SER A 548 -28.14 5.89 -3.83
C SER A 548 -27.88 7.39 -3.88
N ARG A 549 -27.50 8.01 -2.76
CA ARG A 549 -27.14 9.45 -2.72
C ARG A 549 -25.89 9.75 -3.58
N LEU A 550 -25.04 8.77 -3.86
CA LEU A 550 -23.93 8.94 -4.82
C LEU A 550 -24.43 9.34 -6.21
N CYS A 551 -25.65 8.92 -6.59
CA CYS A 551 -26.29 9.30 -7.85
C CYS A 551 -26.71 10.77 -7.89
N GLU A 552 -26.72 11.48 -6.75
CA GLU A 552 -27.11 12.89 -6.66
C GLU A 552 -25.94 13.85 -6.91
N LEU A 553 -24.70 13.35 -6.86
CA LEU A 553 -23.50 14.14 -7.12
C LEU A 553 -23.54 14.74 -8.54
N PRO A 554 -23.41 16.08 -8.70
CA PRO A 554 -23.61 16.76 -9.98
C PRO A 554 -22.79 16.18 -11.15
N GLU A 555 -21.52 15.85 -10.91
CA GLU A 555 -20.60 15.28 -11.90
C GLU A 555 -20.91 13.83 -12.32
N ILE A 556 -21.68 13.10 -11.51
CA ILE A 556 -21.97 11.67 -11.69
C ILE A 556 -23.41 11.44 -12.12
N ARG A 557 -24.34 12.31 -11.69
CA ARG A 557 -25.78 12.20 -11.92
C ARG A 557 -26.18 11.87 -13.36
N PRO A 558 -25.58 12.46 -14.43
CA PRO A 558 -25.94 12.11 -15.80
C PRO A 558 -25.57 10.69 -16.22
N TYR A 559 -24.60 10.09 -15.52
CA TYR A 559 -24.06 8.75 -15.77
C TYR A 559 -24.54 7.73 -14.74
N ALA A 560 -25.46 8.12 -13.84
CA ALA A 560 -25.89 7.30 -12.73
C ALA A 560 -27.40 6.98 -12.80
N ARG A 561 -27.74 5.74 -12.45
CA ARG A 561 -29.11 5.24 -12.40
C ARG A 561 -29.38 4.63 -11.02
N PRO A 562 -30.11 5.33 -10.13
CA PRO A 562 -30.66 4.71 -8.93
C PRO A 562 -31.87 3.85 -9.31
N ILE A 563 -31.91 2.61 -8.84
CA ILE A 563 -33.00 1.66 -9.04
C ILE A 563 -33.43 1.17 -7.66
N ASN A 564 -34.58 1.63 -7.18
CA ASN A 564 -35.21 1.10 -5.99
C ASN A 564 -36.07 -0.11 -6.38
N LEU A 565 -35.79 -1.29 -5.82
CA LEU A 565 -36.47 -2.55 -6.15
C LEU A 565 -37.96 -2.60 -5.75
N LEU A 566 -38.49 -1.53 -5.12
CA LEU A 566 -39.91 -1.38 -4.84
C LEU A 566 -40.57 -0.25 -5.63
N ASN A 567 -39.80 0.73 -6.09
CA ASN A 567 -40.33 1.94 -6.70
C ASN A 567 -39.32 2.54 -7.69
N ALA A 568 -39.26 1.94 -8.87
CA ALA A 568 -38.45 2.37 -10.01
C ALA A 568 -39.32 2.40 -11.28
N GLN A 569 -38.72 2.83 -12.40
CA GLN A 569 -39.42 2.91 -13.67
C GLN A 569 -40.01 1.54 -14.06
N PRO A 570 -41.27 1.48 -14.52
CA PRO A 570 -41.90 0.24 -14.97
C PRO A 570 -41.07 -0.47 -16.04
N GLY A 571 -41.02 -1.81 -15.97
CA GLY A 571 -40.24 -2.65 -16.89
C GLY A 571 -38.72 -2.66 -16.69
N ILE A 572 -38.17 -1.93 -15.71
CA ILE A 572 -36.71 -1.87 -15.48
C ILE A 572 -36.09 -3.23 -15.11
N LEU A 573 -36.87 -4.13 -14.49
CA LEU A 573 -36.48 -5.50 -14.16
C LEU A 573 -37.16 -6.54 -15.07
N ASN A 574 -37.55 -6.15 -16.29
CA ASN A 574 -38.14 -7.07 -17.26
C ASN A 574 -37.24 -8.32 -17.42
N PRO A 575 -37.73 -9.54 -17.09
CA PRO A 575 -36.94 -10.77 -17.13
C PRO A 575 -36.36 -11.11 -18.52
N TYR A 576 -36.94 -10.61 -19.61
CA TYR A 576 -36.36 -10.74 -20.96
C TYR A 576 -35.17 -9.81 -21.17
N ARG A 577 -35.19 -8.62 -20.56
CA ARG A 577 -34.15 -7.57 -20.67
C ARG A 577 -32.96 -7.83 -19.76
N VAL A 578 -33.16 -8.39 -18.57
CA VAL A 578 -32.05 -8.62 -17.62
C VAL A 578 -31.08 -9.72 -18.08
N VAL A 579 -31.46 -10.56 -19.05
CA VAL A 579 -30.54 -11.51 -19.69
C VAL A 579 -29.87 -10.83 -20.88
N ALA A 580 -28.55 -10.60 -20.76
CA ALA A 580 -27.74 -9.96 -21.79
C ALA A 580 -27.94 -10.60 -23.18
N GLU A 581 -28.04 -9.77 -24.22
CA GLU A 581 -28.04 -10.23 -25.61
C GLU A 581 -26.59 -10.53 -26.04
N PRO A 582 -26.27 -11.75 -26.49
CA PRO A 582 -24.92 -12.08 -26.95
C PRO A 582 -24.52 -11.23 -28.15
N GLN A 583 -23.40 -10.53 -28.02
CA GLN A 583 -22.81 -9.73 -29.09
C GLN A 583 -21.79 -10.54 -29.87
N LEU A 584 -21.79 -10.42 -31.20
CA LEU A 584 -20.87 -11.18 -32.07
C LEU A 584 -19.40 -10.85 -31.77
N GLU A 585 -19.11 -9.59 -31.43
CA GLU A 585 -17.77 -9.10 -31.08
C GLU A 585 -17.08 -9.89 -29.95
N HIS A 586 -17.85 -10.46 -29.00
CA HIS A 586 -17.31 -11.21 -27.87
C HIS A 586 -16.71 -12.58 -28.25
N PHE A 587 -16.99 -13.06 -29.46
CA PHE A 587 -16.61 -14.39 -29.96
C PHE A 587 -15.57 -14.33 -31.09
N MET A 588 -15.04 -13.14 -31.41
CA MET A 588 -14.09 -12.94 -32.52
C MET A 588 -12.77 -13.71 -32.34
N ASP A 589 -12.43 -14.08 -31.10
CA ASP A 589 -11.24 -14.86 -30.76
C ASP A 589 -11.43 -16.38 -30.88
N GLU A 590 -12.65 -16.86 -31.17
CA GLU A 590 -12.94 -18.29 -31.32
C GLU A 590 -12.72 -18.79 -32.75
N GLU A 591 -12.54 -20.11 -32.93
CA GLU A 591 -12.30 -20.73 -34.24
C GLU A 591 -13.46 -20.50 -35.24
N ASP A 592 -14.71 -20.44 -34.74
CA ASP A 592 -15.91 -20.16 -35.54
C ASP A 592 -16.84 -19.17 -34.78
N PRO A 593 -16.57 -17.85 -34.90
CA PRO A 593 -17.28 -16.82 -34.15
C PRO A 593 -18.80 -16.81 -34.41
N GLU A 594 -19.23 -17.02 -35.66
CA GLU A 594 -20.66 -17.00 -36.01
C GLU A 594 -21.41 -18.17 -35.39
N ARG A 595 -20.84 -19.37 -35.41
CA ARG A 595 -21.48 -20.54 -34.84
C ARG A 595 -21.58 -20.44 -33.33
N SER A 596 -20.50 -19.99 -32.67
CA SER A 596 -20.49 -19.78 -31.22
C SER A 596 -21.50 -18.70 -30.81
N TRP A 597 -21.56 -17.58 -31.55
CA TRP A 597 -22.56 -16.55 -31.34
C TRP A 597 -23.99 -17.06 -31.52
N ARG A 598 -24.30 -17.79 -32.61
CA ARG A 598 -25.65 -18.36 -32.83
C ARG A 598 -26.05 -19.33 -31.72
N ARG A 599 -25.10 -20.15 -31.25
CA ARG A 599 -25.31 -21.06 -30.12
C ARG A 599 -25.63 -20.29 -28.85
N GLU A 600 -24.82 -19.27 -28.52
CA GLU A 600 -25.03 -18.48 -27.31
C GLU A 600 -26.33 -17.68 -27.38
N LYS A 601 -26.68 -17.13 -28.54
CA LYS A 601 -27.96 -16.46 -28.76
C LYS A 601 -29.16 -17.38 -28.54
N ALA A 602 -29.08 -18.63 -29.00
CA ALA A 602 -30.11 -19.63 -28.74
C ALA A 602 -30.21 -20.00 -27.25
N LEU A 603 -29.07 -20.11 -26.56
CA LEU A 603 -29.00 -20.34 -25.11
C LEU A 603 -29.58 -19.16 -24.32
N ALA A 604 -29.24 -17.92 -24.67
CA ALA A 604 -29.79 -16.71 -24.06
C ALA A 604 -31.33 -16.66 -24.22
N GLY A 605 -31.85 -16.96 -25.41
CA GLY A 605 -33.29 -17.05 -25.63
C GLY A 605 -33.96 -18.16 -24.80
N ALA A 606 -33.29 -19.29 -24.59
CA ALA A 606 -33.77 -20.35 -23.69
C ALA A 606 -33.75 -19.93 -22.22
N THR A 607 -32.68 -19.25 -21.79
CA THR A 607 -32.53 -18.69 -20.45
C THR A 607 -33.61 -17.66 -20.15
N ARG A 608 -33.93 -16.76 -21.09
CA ARG A 608 -35.03 -15.79 -20.94
C ARG A 608 -36.37 -16.48 -20.73
N ARG A 609 -36.71 -17.46 -21.56
CA ARG A 609 -37.96 -18.23 -21.40
C ARG A 609 -38.03 -18.91 -20.04
N ARG A 610 -36.92 -19.51 -19.60
CA ARG A 610 -36.85 -20.15 -18.28
C ARG A 610 -37.01 -19.13 -17.16
N LEU A 611 -36.28 -18.00 -17.22
CA LEU A 611 -36.34 -16.97 -16.19
C LEU A 611 -37.74 -16.36 -16.07
N VAL A 612 -38.39 -16.05 -17.19
CA VAL A 612 -39.77 -15.51 -17.20
C VAL A 612 -40.74 -16.53 -16.61
N LEU A 613 -40.62 -17.80 -16.98
CA LEU A 613 -41.43 -18.86 -16.39
C LEU A 613 -41.21 -18.96 -14.89
N ASP A 614 -39.96 -18.97 -14.45
CA ASP A 614 -39.58 -19.09 -13.04
C ASP A 614 -40.12 -17.90 -12.24
N VAL A 615 -39.97 -16.66 -12.74
CA VAL A 615 -40.48 -15.43 -12.10
C VAL A 615 -42.00 -15.41 -12.03
N LEU A 616 -42.70 -15.67 -13.14
CA LEU A 616 -44.18 -15.67 -13.15
C LEU A 616 -44.74 -16.79 -12.27
N THR A 617 -44.08 -17.95 -12.22
CA THR A 617 -44.43 -19.02 -11.28
C THR A 617 -44.10 -18.61 -9.84
N GLY A 618 -43.01 -17.86 -9.64
CA GLY A 618 -42.53 -17.30 -8.37
C GLY A 618 -43.56 -16.41 -7.68
N VAL A 619 -44.17 -15.51 -8.47
CA VAL A 619 -45.12 -14.51 -7.98
C VAL A 619 -46.51 -15.10 -7.71
N LEU A 620 -46.88 -16.20 -8.36
CA LEU A 620 -48.19 -16.84 -8.14
C LEU A 620 -48.33 -17.42 -6.72
N PRO A 621 -49.56 -17.41 -6.14
CA PRO A 621 -49.84 -18.08 -4.89
C PRO A 621 -49.41 -19.55 -4.92
N TYR A 622 -48.85 -20.05 -3.82
CA TYR A 622 -48.25 -21.40 -3.74
C TYR A 622 -49.21 -22.51 -4.22
N GLU A 623 -50.49 -22.43 -3.85
CA GLU A 623 -51.49 -23.42 -4.22
C GLU A 623 -51.76 -23.46 -5.73
N VAL A 624 -51.72 -22.30 -6.39
CA VAL A 624 -51.92 -22.17 -7.84
C VAL A 624 -50.64 -22.58 -8.57
N ALA A 625 -49.48 -22.14 -8.08
CA ALA A 625 -48.17 -22.41 -8.69
C ALA A 625 -47.84 -23.92 -8.75
N ARG A 626 -48.27 -24.70 -7.75
CA ARG A 626 -48.01 -26.16 -7.69
C ARG A 626 -48.92 -27.01 -8.57
N MET A 627 -50.01 -26.46 -9.11
CA MET A 627 -50.93 -27.24 -9.95
C MET A 627 -50.26 -27.63 -11.27
N ALA A 628 -50.45 -28.88 -11.70
CA ALA A 628 -49.89 -29.38 -12.94
C ALA A 628 -50.40 -28.58 -14.16
N GLN A 629 -51.68 -28.18 -14.15
CA GLN A 629 -52.26 -27.36 -15.22
C GLN A 629 -51.57 -26.00 -15.33
N THR A 630 -51.25 -25.33 -14.21
CA THR A 630 -50.55 -24.03 -14.19
C THR A 630 -49.24 -24.09 -14.94
N ARG A 631 -48.44 -25.13 -14.67
CA ARG A 631 -47.16 -25.34 -15.37
C ARG A 631 -47.36 -25.53 -16.87
N ILE A 632 -48.38 -26.28 -17.29
CA ILE A 632 -48.66 -26.54 -18.71
C ILE A 632 -49.05 -25.25 -19.45
N VAL A 633 -49.99 -24.47 -18.89
CA VAL A 633 -50.49 -23.25 -19.54
C VAL A 633 -49.43 -22.15 -19.56
N LEU A 634 -48.65 -21.96 -18.48
CA LEU A 634 -47.53 -21.00 -18.46
C LEU A 634 -46.43 -21.39 -19.45
N LEU A 635 -46.04 -22.67 -19.50
CA LEU A 635 -45.05 -23.14 -20.48
C LEU A 635 -45.51 -22.90 -21.92
N ARG A 636 -46.81 -23.08 -22.20
CA ARG A 636 -47.37 -22.83 -23.53
C ARG A 636 -47.37 -21.34 -23.86
N ALA A 637 -47.82 -20.49 -22.93
CA ALA A 637 -47.83 -19.03 -23.11
C ALA A 637 -46.42 -18.46 -23.32
N VAL A 638 -45.45 -18.85 -22.48
CA VAL A 638 -44.03 -18.45 -22.65
C VAL A 638 -43.45 -18.98 -23.98
N ARG A 639 -43.84 -20.17 -24.43
CA ARG A 639 -43.43 -20.69 -25.75
C ARG A 639 -44.02 -19.88 -26.89
N ALA A 640 -45.26 -19.41 -26.77
CA ALA A 640 -45.93 -18.57 -27.77
C ALA A 640 -45.25 -17.19 -27.89
N VAL A 641 -44.86 -16.58 -26.78
CA VAL A 641 -44.11 -15.31 -26.76
C VAL A 641 -42.66 -15.49 -27.24
N GLY A 642 -42.04 -16.63 -26.91
CA GLY A 642 -40.67 -16.96 -27.30
C GLY A 642 -39.64 -16.37 -26.34
N GLY A 643 -38.38 -16.28 -26.79
CA GLY A 643 -37.25 -15.76 -25.97
C GLY A 643 -36.64 -14.48 -26.54
N ARG A 644 -37.47 -13.64 -27.18
CA ARG A 644 -37.00 -12.41 -27.84
C ARG A 644 -36.52 -11.40 -26.78
N PHE A 645 -35.55 -10.57 -27.14
CA PHE A 645 -34.94 -9.61 -26.22
C PHE A 645 -35.81 -8.37 -25.96
N ASP A 646 -36.79 -8.13 -26.83
CA ASP A 646 -37.77 -7.03 -26.80
C ASP A 646 -39.14 -7.47 -26.24
N ALA A 647 -39.27 -8.72 -25.80
CA ALA A 647 -40.49 -9.22 -25.18
C ALA A 647 -40.62 -8.78 -23.71
N ASP A 648 -41.81 -8.94 -23.14
CA ASP A 648 -42.11 -8.63 -21.75
C ASP A 648 -43.13 -9.62 -21.16
N PRO A 649 -43.26 -9.68 -19.81
CA PRO A 649 -44.21 -10.59 -19.17
C PRO A 649 -45.68 -10.26 -19.44
N GLY A 650 -46.02 -9.01 -19.77
CA GLY A 650 -47.37 -8.61 -20.17
C GLY A 650 -47.83 -9.37 -21.42
N GLN A 651 -46.95 -9.57 -22.40
CA GLN A 651 -47.22 -10.41 -23.58
C GLN A 651 -47.53 -11.88 -23.21
N VAL A 652 -46.97 -12.39 -22.10
CA VAL A 652 -47.24 -13.76 -21.62
C VAL A 652 -48.64 -13.84 -21.00
N ILE A 653 -49.03 -12.83 -20.21
CA ILE A 653 -50.38 -12.72 -19.64
C ILE A 653 -51.42 -12.65 -20.78
N ASP A 654 -51.14 -11.83 -21.78
CA ASP A 654 -51.92 -11.73 -23.02
C ASP A 654 -52.05 -13.07 -23.76
N ALA A 655 -50.98 -13.86 -23.82
CA ALA A 655 -50.99 -15.18 -24.43
C ALA A 655 -51.80 -16.21 -23.61
N LEU A 656 -51.80 -16.11 -22.26
CA LEU A 656 -52.66 -16.92 -21.39
C LEU A 656 -54.14 -16.60 -21.64
N ARG A 657 -54.50 -15.32 -21.76
CA ARG A 657 -55.89 -14.88 -22.04
C ARG A 657 -56.41 -15.35 -23.39
N ARG A 658 -55.51 -15.55 -24.36
CA ARG A 658 -55.82 -16.06 -25.71
C ARG A 658 -55.67 -17.58 -25.84
N ASP A 659 -55.40 -18.31 -24.74
CA ASP A 659 -55.25 -19.77 -24.79
C ASP A 659 -56.58 -20.43 -25.19
N SER A 660 -56.54 -21.26 -26.24
CA SER A 660 -57.71 -21.96 -26.78
C SER A 660 -57.62 -23.48 -26.57
N SER A 661 -56.85 -23.93 -25.58
CA SER A 661 -56.63 -25.35 -25.31
C SER A 661 -57.69 -25.97 -24.40
N GLU A 662 -57.59 -27.27 -24.14
CA GLU A 662 -58.39 -27.97 -23.13
C GLU A 662 -58.24 -27.42 -21.69
N HIS A 663 -57.24 -26.56 -21.44
CA HIS A 663 -57.02 -25.90 -20.15
C HIS A 663 -57.31 -24.39 -20.18
N HIS A 664 -58.06 -23.89 -21.17
CA HIS A 664 -58.30 -22.44 -21.34
C HIS A 664 -58.94 -21.78 -20.10
N GLU A 665 -59.84 -22.47 -19.39
CA GLU A 665 -60.46 -21.94 -18.17
C GLU A 665 -59.41 -21.69 -17.09
N HIS A 666 -58.49 -22.65 -16.90
CA HIS A 666 -57.39 -22.53 -15.94
C HIS A 666 -56.37 -21.47 -16.37
N ALA A 667 -56.10 -21.34 -17.68
CA ALA A 667 -55.25 -20.26 -18.21
C ALA A 667 -55.84 -18.87 -17.91
N GLY A 668 -57.16 -18.72 -18.00
CA GLY A 668 -57.88 -17.52 -17.59
C GLY A 668 -57.68 -17.20 -16.11
N VAL A 669 -57.84 -18.19 -15.23
CA VAL A 669 -57.61 -18.03 -13.77
C VAL A 669 -56.17 -17.59 -13.47
N VAL A 670 -55.18 -18.22 -14.10
CA VAL A 670 -53.76 -17.82 -13.92
C VAL A 670 -53.52 -16.39 -14.42
N ALA A 671 -54.12 -16.02 -15.55
CA ALA A 671 -54.02 -14.65 -16.08
C ALA A 671 -54.66 -13.62 -15.14
N ASP A 672 -55.81 -13.95 -14.52
CA ASP A 672 -56.50 -13.06 -13.58
C ASP A 672 -55.67 -12.84 -12.30
N PHE A 673 -55.04 -13.89 -11.74
CA PHE A 673 -54.11 -13.72 -10.61
C PHE A 673 -52.91 -12.85 -10.97
N LEU A 674 -52.31 -13.06 -12.15
CA LEU A 674 -51.18 -12.24 -12.59
C LEU A 674 -51.58 -10.79 -12.85
N ASP A 675 -52.80 -10.55 -13.35
CA ASP A 675 -53.31 -9.19 -13.56
C ASP A 675 -53.66 -8.49 -12.25
N GLU A 676 -54.17 -9.20 -11.24
CA GLU A 676 -54.36 -8.63 -9.89
C GLU A 676 -53.02 -8.17 -9.28
N MET A 677 -51.93 -8.90 -9.56
CA MET A 677 -50.60 -8.55 -9.10
C MET A 677 -49.86 -7.55 -10.00
N ARG A 678 -50.46 -7.11 -11.13
CA ARG A 678 -49.80 -6.28 -12.14
C ARG A 678 -49.25 -4.97 -11.58
N GLU A 679 -49.99 -4.29 -10.70
CA GLU A 679 -49.51 -3.05 -10.06
C GLU A 679 -48.24 -3.28 -9.23
N ARG A 680 -48.18 -4.40 -8.51
CA ARG A 680 -47.01 -4.81 -7.71
C ARG A 680 -45.86 -5.33 -8.57
N MET A 681 -46.15 -5.83 -9.77
CA MET A 681 -45.19 -6.29 -10.77
C MET A 681 -44.82 -5.19 -11.79
N SER A 682 -45.13 -3.93 -11.53
CA SER A 682 -44.83 -2.81 -12.45
C SER A 682 -43.36 -2.78 -12.89
N LEU A 683 -42.42 -3.17 -12.03
CA LEU A 683 -40.99 -3.28 -12.40
C LEU A 683 -40.69 -4.33 -13.48
N LEU A 684 -41.54 -5.35 -13.62
CA LEU A 684 -41.39 -6.44 -14.58
C LEU A 684 -41.97 -6.11 -15.95
N ILE A 685 -43.04 -5.31 -15.97
CA ILE A 685 -43.86 -5.04 -17.16
C ILE A 685 -43.72 -3.56 -17.55
N PRO A 686 -43.25 -3.24 -18.76
CA PRO A 686 -43.15 -1.85 -19.21
C PRO A 686 -44.54 -1.22 -19.41
N GLU A 687 -44.64 0.09 -19.21
CA GLU A 687 -45.84 0.86 -19.60
C GLU A 687 -45.82 1.13 -21.11
N HIS A 688 -46.91 0.77 -21.82
CA HIS A 688 -47.09 1.09 -23.25
C HIS A 688 -45.91 0.71 -24.18
N ASP A 689 -45.28 -0.46 -23.97
CA ASP A 689 -44.09 -0.93 -24.68
C ASP A 689 -42.83 -0.02 -24.57
N ALA A 690 -42.81 0.92 -23.61
CA ALA A 690 -41.65 1.78 -23.38
C ALA A 690 -40.53 1.01 -22.65
N ASP A 691 -39.51 0.57 -23.39
CA ASP A 691 -38.33 -0.08 -22.81
C ASP A 691 -37.41 0.93 -22.10
N PRO A 692 -37.18 0.82 -20.78
CA PRO A 692 -36.30 1.73 -20.02
C PRO A 692 -34.83 1.72 -20.43
N TYR A 693 -34.43 0.73 -21.24
CA TYR A 693 -33.08 0.57 -21.79
C TYR A 693 -32.98 0.95 -23.28
N SER A 694 -34.06 1.45 -23.89
CA SER A 694 -34.07 1.87 -25.30
C SER A 694 -33.41 3.24 -25.52
N GLU A 695 -33.47 4.11 -24.50
CA GLU A 695 -32.73 5.37 -24.50
C GLU A 695 -31.24 5.07 -24.32
N GLY A 696 -30.41 5.51 -25.27
CA GLY A 696 -28.95 5.35 -25.27
C GLY A 696 -28.24 6.18 -24.19
N ARG A 697 -28.63 5.97 -22.92
CA ARG A 697 -27.99 6.58 -21.75
C ARG A 697 -26.64 5.92 -21.51
N ASP A 698 -25.63 6.74 -21.28
CA ASP A 698 -24.31 6.28 -20.82
C ASP A 698 -24.35 6.02 -19.30
N ASP A 699 -25.14 5.03 -18.89
CA ASP A 699 -25.23 4.64 -17.48
C ASP A 699 -23.96 3.87 -17.08
N ARG A 700 -23.09 4.57 -16.35
CA ARG A 700 -21.81 4.04 -15.84
C ARG A 700 -21.91 3.60 -14.40
N MET A 701 -22.85 4.13 -13.62
CA MET A 701 -23.13 3.68 -12.26
C MET A 701 -24.59 3.28 -12.11
N THR A 702 -24.84 2.06 -11.66
CA THR A 702 -26.19 1.61 -11.30
C THR A 702 -26.21 1.27 -9.82
N VAL A 703 -27.12 1.87 -9.05
CA VAL A 703 -27.27 1.57 -7.62
C VAL A 703 -28.63 0.92 -7.40
N LEU A 704 -28.63 -0.35 -7.02
CA LEU A 704 -29.80 -1.17 -6.73
C LEU A 704 -30.07 -1.12 -5.23
N THR A 705 -31.11 -0.40 -4.81
CA THR A 705 -31.51 -0.32 -3.41
C THR A 705 -32.62 -1.32 -3.08
N MET A 706 -32.46 -2.01 -1.96
CA MET A 706 -33.40 -3.04 -1.50
C MET A 706 -34.13 -2.62 -0.22
N ALA A 707 -34.04 -1.33 0.12
CA ALA A 707 -34.65 -0.77 1.32
C ALA A 707 -36.17 -0.99 1.30
N GLY A 708 -36.67 -1.70 2.32
CA GLY A 708 -38.08 -2.05 2.46
C GLY A 708 -38.47 -3.38 1.79
N LEU A 709 -37.55 -4.07 1.11
CA LEU A 709 -37.82 -5.40 0.55
C LEU A 709 -38.04 -6.39 1.70
N THR A 710 -39.09 -7.20 1.60
CA THR A 710 -39.38 -8.26 2.57
C THR A 710 -38.93 -9.60 2.00
N LEU A 711 -38.13 -10.34 2.76
CA LEU A 711 -37.67 -11.67 2.39
C LEU A 711 -38.20 -12.69 3.40
N PRO A 712 -38.50 -13.93 2.96
CA PRO A 712 -38.92 -14.97 3.87
C PRO A 712 -37.80 -15.32 4.84
N LYS A 713 -38.15 -15.67 6.07
CA LYS A 713 -37.17 -16.12 7.07
C LYS A 713 -36.49 -17.41 6.61
N ASP A 714 -35.21 -17.56 6.96
CA ASP A 714 -34.46 -18.76 6.65
C ASP A 714 -35.13 -20.02 7.24
N GLY A 715 -35.14 -21.10 6.46
CA GLY A 715 -35.80 -22.36 6.79
C GLY A 715 -37.33 -22.39 6.67
N VAL A 716 -38.00 -21.28 6.34
CA VAL A 716 -39.46 -21.27 6.12
C VAL A 716 -39.82 -21.78 4.73
N GLY A 717 -40.66 -22.81 4.67
CA GLY A 717 -41.19 -23.37 3.43
C GLY A 717 -42.02 -22.37 2.62
N ARG A 718 -42.02 -22.52 1.30
CA ARG A 718 -42.68 -21.60 0.35
C ARG A 718 -44.20 -21.50 0.55
N GLU A 719 -44.81 -22.55 1.10
CA GLU A 719 -46.23 -22.60 1.46
C GLU A 719 -46.65 -21.56 2.52
N HIS A 720 -45.68 -20.99 3.24
CA HIS A 720 -45.92 -20.00 4.30
C HIS A 720 -45.46 -18.59 3.91
N TRP A 721 -44.97 -18.40 2.69
CA TRP A 721 -44.55 -17.09 2.22
C TRP A 721 -45.75 -16.22 1.90
N THR A 722 -45.65 -14.95 2.26
CA THR A 722 -46.57 -13.90 1.81
C THR A 722 -46.31 -13.53 0.35
N ASP A 723 -47.27 -12.85 -0.28
CA ASP A 723 -47.09 -12.33 -1.64
C ASP A 723 -45.91 -11.34 -1.71
N ALA A 724 -45.70 -10.55 -0.66
CA ALA A 724 -44.62 -9.58 -0.58
C ALA A 724 -43.25 -10.27 -0.48
N GLU A 725 -43.13 -11.34 0.31
CA GLU A 725 -41.92 -12.15 0.40
C GLU A 725 -41.61 -12.89 -0.91
N SER A 726 -42.64 -13.43 -1.56
CA SER A 726 -42.50 -14.12 -2.85
C SER A 726 -42.02 -13.16 -3.94
N LEU A 727 -42.64 -11.98 -4.04
CA LEU A 727 -42.20 -10.92 -4.94
C LEU A 727 -40.79 -10.43 -4.60
N GLY A 728 -40.46 -10.30 -3.30
CA GLY A 728 -39.16 -9.88 -2.82
C GLY A 728 -38.02 -10.80 -3.27
N VAL A 729 -38.23 -12.12 -3.18
CA VAL A 729 -37.29 -13.13 -3.69
C VAL A 729 -37.09 -12.99 -5.19
N GLU A 730 -38.16 -12.77 -5.96
CA GLU A 730 -38.06 -12.59 -7.42
C GLU A 730 -37.39 -11.26 -7.81
N MET A 731 -37.64 -10.16 -7.09
CA MET A 731 -36.92 -8.89 -7.30
C MET A 731 -35.42 -9.05 -7.06
N LEU A 732 -35.03 -9.74 -5.97
CA LEU A 732 -33.62 -9.99 -5.66
C LEU A 732 -32.95 -10.90 -6.69
N ASN A 733 -33.67 -11.93 -7.16
CA ASN A 733 -33.24 -12.79 -8.26
C ASN A 733 -32.98 -11.98 -9.55
N LEU A 734 -33.91 -11.09 -9.92
CA LEU A 734 -33.77 -10.22 -11.09
C LEU A 734 -32.68 -9.16 -10.92
N ALA A 735 -32.48 -8.62 -9.71
CA ALA A 735 -31.37 -7.72 -9.41
C ALA A 735 -30.01 -8.41 -9.58
N ALA A 736 -29.90 -9.69 -9.20
CA ALA A 736 -28.71 -10.50 -9.46
C ALA A 736 -28.46 -10.69 -10.97
N TRP A 737 -29.52 -10.96 -11.75
CA TRP A 737 -29.43 -11.04 -13.22
C TRP A 737 -29.05 -9.71 -13.86
N LEU A 738 -29.61 -8.59 -13.40
CA LEU A 738 -29.25 -7.27 -13.90
C LEU A 738 -27.79 -6.91 -13.59
N THR A 739 -27.32 -7.26 -12.39
CA THR A 739 -25.91 -7.12 -12.00
C THR A 739 -24.99 -8.00 -12.84
N GLN A 740 -25.45 -9.20 -13.19
CA GLN A 740 -24.74 -10.06 -14.14
C GLN A 740 -24.68 -9.36 -15.51
N ARG A 741 -25.81 -8.91 -16.05
CA ARG A 741 -25.88 -8.25 -17.35
C ARG A 741 -24.97 -7.03 -17.44
N SER A 742 -24.95 -6.16 -16.42
CA SER A 742 -24.13 -4.95 -16.45
C SER A 742 -22.62 -5.24 -16.61
N VAL A 743 -22.19 -6.45 -16.23
CA VAL A 743 -20.82 -6.93 -16.43
C VAL A 743 -20.63 -7.53 -17.83
N TYR A 744 -21.48 -8.47 -18.24
CA TYR A 744 -21.25 -9.29 -19.45
C TYR A 744 -21.79 -8.67 -20.75
N GLU A 745 -22.63 -7.65 -20.66
CA GLU A 745 -23.09 -6.88 -21.83
C GLU A 745 -22.00 -5.92 -22.33
N LYS A 746 -21.14 -5.44 -21.43
CA LYS A 746 -20.02 -4.56 -21.76
C LYS A 746 -18.81 -5.37 -22.30
N PRO A 747 -17.96 -4.76 -23.16
CA PRO A 747 -16.76 -5.41 -23.68
C PRO A 747 -15.83 -5.95 -22.59
N LYS A 748 -15.17 -7.09 -22.85
CA LYS A 748 -14.35 -7.82 -21.86
C LYS A 748 -13.23 -6.99 -21.24
N ASP A 749 -12.59 -6.14 -22.03
CA ASP A 749 -11.42 -5.32 -21.69
C ASP A 749 -11.77 -4.09 -20.82
N GLN A 750 -13.00 -3.60 -20.87
CA GLN A 750 -13.40 -2.42 -20.09
C GLN A 750 -13.36 -2.68 -18.57
N ARG A 751 -12.98 -1.69 -17.79
CA ARG A 751 -12.98 -1.81 -16.32
C ARG A 751 -14.39 -1.78 -15.76
N LYS A 752 -14.76 -2.85 -15.05
CA LYS A 752 -16.10 -3.04 -14.50
C LYS A 752 -16.02 -3.34 -13.00
N GLY A 753 -16.92 -2.77 -12.24
CA GLY A 753 -16.96 -2.86 -10.79
C GLY A 753 -18.31 -3.38 -10.34
N VAL A 754 -18.30 -4.31 -9.38
CA VAL A 754 -19.51 -4.72 -8.66
C VAL A 754 -19.26 -4.54 -7.19
N TRP A 755 -20.09 -3.75 -6.50
CA TRP A 755 -20.05 -3.66 -5.06
C TRP A 755 -21.30 -4.28 -4.48
N ILE A 756 -21.13 -5.32 -3.68
CA ILE A 756 -22.22 -5.97 -2.94
C ILE A 756 -22.05 -5.58 -1.48
N ASP A 757 -22.88 -4.63 -1.05
CA ASP A 757 -22.96 -4.28 0.36
C ASP A 757 -23.78 -5.33 1.12
N GLU A 758 -23.31 -5.68 2.30
CA GLU A 758 -23.83 -6.80 3.09
C GLU A 758 -23.99 -8.09 2.25
N ALA A 759 -22.88 -8.60 1.72
CA ALA A 759 -22.83 -9.68 0.73
C ALA A 759 -23.59 -10.97 1.11
N PHE A 760 -23.82 -11.21 2.40
CA PHE A 760 -24.64 -12.32 2.88
C PHE A 760 -26.10 -12.21 2.45
N PHE A 761 -26.66 -11.00 2.36
CA PHE A 761 -28.05 -10.76 1.95
C PHE A 761 -28.34 -11.37 0.57
N LEU A 762 -27.39 -11.25 -0.37
CA LEU A 762 -27.53 -11.84 -1.70
C LEU A 762 -27.38 -13.37 -1.70
N SER A 763 -26.68 -13.94 -0.70
CA SER A 763 -26.44 -15.38 -0.61
C SER A 763 -27.67 -16.19 -0.18
N GLU A 764 -28.69 -15.52 0.37
CA GLU A 764 -29.96 -16.14 0.76
C GLU A 764 -30.68 -16.75 -0.45
N VAL A 765 -30.54 -16.14 -1.63
CA VAL A 765 -31.13 -16.65 -2.88
C VAL A 765 -30.16 -17.53 -3.69
N PRO A 766 -30.64 -18.61 -4.34
CA PRO A 766 -29.79 -19.49 -5.16
C PRO A 766 -29.03 -18.77 -6.27
N THR A 767 -29.67 -17.84 -6.98
CA THR A 767 -29.06 -17.08 -8.08
C THR A 767 -27.91 -16.19 -7.58
N GLY A 768 -28.04 -15.60 -6.40
CA GLY A 768 -27.00 -14.81 -5.77
C GLY A 768 -25.76 -15.63 -5.44
N ARG A 769 -25.92 -16.85 -4.91
CA ARG A 769 -24.81 -17.80 -4.68
C ARG A 769 -24.09 -18.17 -5.98
N VAL A 770 -24.83 -18.38 -7.07
CA VAL A 770 -24.24 -18.65 -8.39
C VAL A 770 -23.47 -17.44 -8.90
N LEU A 771 -24.03 -16.23 -8.76
CA LEU A 771 -23.39 -14.98 -9.16
C LEU A 771 -22.05 -14.78 -8.43
N MET A 772 -22.04 -14.96 -7.11
CA MET A 772 -20.83 -14.87 -6.27
C MET A 772 -19.75 -15.84 -6.71
N ASN A 773 -20.11 -17.11 -6.92
CA ASN A 773 -19.17 -18.13 -7.41
C ASN A 773 -18.62 -17.80 -8.80
N ARG A 774 -19.45 -17.20 -9.67
CA ARG A 774 -19.03 -16.79 -11.01
C ARG A 774 -18.05 -15.62 -10.95
N PHE A 775 -18.34 -14.60 -10.16
CA PHE A 775 -17.42 -13.48 -9.94
C PHE A 775 -16.08 -13.92 -9.37
N ALA A 776 -16.08 -14.88 -8.45
CA ALA A 776 -14.85 -15.42 -7.90
C ALA A 776 -13.93 -16.09 -8.94
N ARG A 777 -14.51 -16.66 -10.02
CA ARG A 777 -13.77 -17.39 -11.05
C ARG A 777 -13.47 -16.58 -12.31
N ASP A 778 -14.39 -15.70 -12.70
CA ASP A 778 -14.35 -15.01 -13.99
C ASP A 778 -13.93 -13.54 -13.89
N SER A 779 -13.76 -12.99 -12.67
CA SER A 779 -13.41 -11.56 -12.45
C SER A 779 -12.19 -11.11 -13.26
N ARG A 780 -11.12 -11.92 -13.30
CA ARG A 780 -9.94 -11.63 -14.11
C ARG A 780 -10.25 -11.53 -15.61
N LYS A 781 -10.95 -12.54 -16.15
CA LYS A 781 -11.23 -12.65 -17.61
C LYS A 781 -12.09 -11.51 -18.13
N TRP A 782 -12.96 -10.97 -17.29
CA TRP A 782 -13.89 -9.90 -17.64
C TRP A 782 -13.45 -8.54 -17.12
N ASN A 783 -12.21 -8.40 -16.63
CA ASN A 783 -11.67 -7.17 -16.06
C ASN A 783 -12.59 -6.54 -14.98
N VAL A 784 -13.12 -7.39 -14.09
CA VAL A 784 -14.09 -7.03 -13.05
C VAL A 784 -13.40 -6.91 -11.70
N ARG A 785 -13.65 -5.82 -10.97
CA ARG A 785 -13.32 -5.67 -9.56
C ARG A 785 -14.61 -5.84 -8.74
N VAL A 786 -14.63 -6.80 -7.83
CA VAL A 786 -15.79 -7.11 -6.99
C VAL A 786 -15.48 -6.76 -5.55
N LEU A 787 -16.14 -5.73 -5.03
CA LEU A 787 -16.08 -5.33 -3.63
C LEU A 787 -17.19 -6.05 -2.87
N LEU A 788 -16.81 -6.82 -1.86
CA LEU A 788 -17.75 -7.55 -1.01
C LEU A 788 -17.62 -7.02 0.39
N SER A 789 -18.65 -6.33 0.89
CA SER A 789 -18.68 -5.88 2.29
C SER A 789 -19.54 -6.77 3.17
N SER A 790 -19.07 -6.98 4.39
CA SER A 790 -19.84 -7.62 5.46
C SER A 790 -19.45 -7.02 6.81
N GLN A 791 -20.39 -7.04 7.75
CA GLN A 791 -20.10 -6.77 9.16
C GLN A 791 -19.44 -7.96 9.86
N ILE A 792 -19.64 -9.17 9.34
CA ILE A 792 -19.23 -10.43 9.96
C ILE A 792 -18.21 -11.13 9.04
N PRO A 793 -16.91 -11.13 9.38
CA PRO A 793 -15.88 -11.77 8.54
C PRO A 793 -16.09 -13.27 8.32
N ALA A 794 -16.70 -13.96 9.30
CA ALA A 794 -17.02 -15.39 9.21
C ALA A 794 -17.88 -15.73 7.98
N ASP A 795 -18.69 -14.80 7.48
CA ASP A 795 -19.55 -15.03 6.32
C ASP A 795 -18.74 -15.29 5.04
N PHE A 796 -17.57 -14.66 4.90
CA PHE A 796 -16.65 -14.92 3.80
C PHE A 796 -15.93 -16.26 3.94
N LEU A 797 -15.64 -16.69 5.18
CA LEU A 797 -14.96 -17.96 5.45
C LEU A 797 -15.85 -19.18 5.20
N LYS A 798 -17.18 -19.03 5.32
CA LYS A 798 -18.15 -20.08 4.97
C LYS A 798 -18.16 -20.41 3.47
N ILE A 799 -17.70 -19.48 2.62
CA ILE A 799 -17.66 -19.69 1.17
C ILE A 799 -16.40 -20.50 0.82
N GLN A 800 -16.60 -21.76 0.40
CA GLN A 800 -15.49 -22.67 0.08
C GLN A 800 -14.55 -22.09 -0.99
N GLY A 801 -13.25 -22.07 -0.69
CA GLY A 801 -12.20 -21.62 -1.60
C GLY A 801 -12.11 -20.10 -1.80
N PHE A 802 -12.98 -19.31 -1.15
CA PHE A 802 -13.05 -17.87 -1.34
C PHE A 802 -11.79 -17.12 -0.87
N VAL A 803 -11.25 -17.49 0.30
CA VAL A 803 -10.04 -16.86 0.88
C VAL A 803 -8.82 -16.95 -0.05
N ALA A 804 -8.67 -18.08 -0.75
CA ALA A 804 -7.58 -18.27 -1.70
C ALA A 804 -7.68 -17.30 -2.90
N LEU A 805 -8.90 -16.92 -3.27
CA LEU A 805 -9.20 -16.04 -4.40
C LEU A 805 -9.27 -14.56 -4.01
N LEU A 806 -9.16 -14.21 -2.71
CA LEU A 806 -9.07 -12.81 -2.29
C LEU A 806 -7.73 -12.23 -2.72
N ASP A 807 -7.81 -11.15 -3.48
CA ASP A 807 -6.68 -10.33 -3.89
C ASP A 807 -6.40 -9.29 -2.81
N SER A 808 -7.35 -8.40 -2.53
CA SER A 808 -7.18 -7.37 -1.51
C SER A 808 -8.22 -7.43 -0.39
N VAL A 809 -7.85 -6.95 0.79
CA VAL A 809 -8.70 -7.03 1.99
C VAL A 809 -8.57 -5.74 2.80
N PHE A 810 -9.70 -5.16 3.18
CA PHE A 810 -9.79 -4.05 4.12
C PHE A 810 -10.49 -4.51 5.39
N VAL A 811 -9.83 -4.36 6.53
CA VAL A 811 -10.38 -4.67 7.86
C VAL A 811 -10.47 -3.39 8.67
N GLY A 812 -11.67 -2.93 8.96
CA GLY A 812 -11.96 -1.85 9.90
C GLY A 812 -12.13 -2.38 11.32
N ARG A 813 -12.60 -1.51 12.23
CA ARG A 813 -12.80 -1.89 13.63
C ARG A 813 -13.77 -3.06 13.77
N LEU A 814 -13.38 -4.04 14.57
CA LEU A 814 -14.21 -5.16 15.03
C LEU A 814 -14.05 -5.29 16.55
N ASP A 815 -15.15 -5.52 17.24
CA ASP A 815 -15.18 -5.52 18.71
C ASP A 815 -15.16 -6.93 19.32
N ASP A 816 -15.44 -7.96 18.53
CA ASP A 816 -15.52 -9.37 18.94
C ASP A 816 -14.23 -10.15 18.59
N ASP A 817 -13.74 -10.97 19.51
CA ASP A 817 -12.45 -11.66 19.38
C ASP A 817 -12.45 -12.71 18.25
N ASP A 818 -13.54 -13.45 18.09
CA ASP A 818 -13.69 -14.43 17.00
C ASP A 818 -13.75 -13.72 15.64
N ALA A 819 -14.50 -12.61 15.56
CA ALA A 819 -14.54 -11.77 14.37
C ALA A 819 -13.17 -11.16 14.03
N GLN A 820 -12.39 -10.74 15.03
CA GLN A 820 -11.02 -10.24 14.83
C GLN A 820 -10.12 -11.35 14.26
N ALA A 821 -10.16 -12.55 14.85
CA ALA A 821 -9.41 -13.71 14.38
C ALA A 821 -9.79 -14.09 12.93
N ASP A 822 -11.09 -14.10 12.60
CA ASP A 822 -11.57 -14.35 11.25
C ASP A 822 -11.11 -13.28 10.25
N ALA A 823 -11.09 -12.01 10.64
CA ALA A 823 -10.59 -10.93 9.78
C ALA A 823 -9.08 -11.07 9.51
N LEU A 824 -8.29 -11.49 10.50
CA LEU A 824 -6.86 -11.79 10.31
C LEU A 824 -6.64 -12.99 9.36
N ARG A 825 -7.52 -14.00 9.40
CA ARG A 825 -7.51 -15.11 8.41
C ARG A 825 -7.76 -14.61 6.99
N LEU A 826 -8.69 -13.67 6.80
CA LEU A 826 -8.95 -13.04 5.50
C LEU A 826 -7.72 -12.27 4.99
N LEU A 827 -7.03 -11.54 5.87
CA LEU A 827 -5.78 -10.84 5.57
C LEU A 827 -4.59 -11.76 5.28
N LYS A 828 -4.73 -13.08 5.51
CA LYS A 828 -3.65 -14.09 5.37
C LYS A 828 -2.46 -13.78 6.30
N VAL A 829 -2.75 -13.30 7.52
CA VAL A 829 -1.75 -13.00 8.56
C VAL A 829 -1.93 -13.92 9.78
N PRO A 830 -0.90 -14.08 10.64
CA PRO A 830 -0.99 -14.94 11.81
C PRO A 830 -2.10 -14.50 12.79
N VAL A 831 -2.74 -15.50 13.39
CA VAL A 831 -3.80 -15.36 14.40
C VAL A 831 -3.27 -15.86 15.75
N GLY A 832 -3.78 -15.31 16.85
CA GLY A 832 -3.40 -15.67 18.22
C GLY A 832 -2.06 -15.07 18.67
N VAL A 833 -1.58 -14.05 17.96
CA VAL A 833 -0.29 -13.38 18.24
C VAL A 833 -0.45 -11.93 18.72
N GLY A 834 -1.69 -11.46 18.93
CA GLY A 834 -2.00 -10.14 19.49
C GLY A 834 -2.40 -9.09 18.45
N TYR A 835 -2.42 -9.42 17.16
CA TYR A 835 -2.92 -8.50 16.12
C TYR A 835 -4.43 -8.24 16.24
N GLU A 836 -5.15 -9.10 16.93
CA GLU A 836 -6.54 -8.93 17.33
C GLU A 836 -6.74 -7.59 18.06
N GLN A 837 -5.85 -7.26 18.98
CA GLN A 837 -5.88 -5.98 19.71
C GLN A 837 -5.67 -4.78 18.78
N VAL A 838 -4.88 -4.94 17.71
CA VAL A 838 -4.69 -3.89 16.70
C VAL A 838 -5.99 -3.64 15.95
N VAL A 839 -6.71 -4.70 15.56
CA VAL A 839 -8.05 -4.61 14.92
C VAL A 839 -9.04 -3.92 15.85
N ALA A 840 -9.08 -4.31 17.13
CA ALA A 840 -9.96 -3.72 18.14
C ALA A 840 -9.67 -2.23 18.43
N ALA A 841 -8.41 -1.82 18.26
CA ALA A 841 -7.96 -0.45 18.49
C ALA A 841 -8.18 0.49 17.30
N LEU A 842 -8.54 -0.02 16.11
CA LEU A 842 -8.78 0.81 14.92
C LEU A 842 -9.84 1.87 15.20
N GLY A 843 -9.53 3.13 14.90
CA GLY A 843 -10.50 4.24 15.04
C GLY A 843 -10.80 4.67 16.49
N ARG A 844 -10.10 4.15 17.52
CA ARG A 844 -10.18 4.70 18.88
C ARG A 844 -9.33 5.98 18.98
N ARG A 845 -9.93 7.08 19.43
CA ARG A 845 -9.22 8.34 19.74
C ARG A 845 -8.29 8.14 20.95
N PRO A 846 -6.98 8.40 20.85
CA PRO A 846 -6.15 8.62 22.03
C PRO A 846 -6.57 9.95 22.68
N GLY A 847 -7.16 9.92 23.86
CA GLY A 847 -7.42 11.15 24.64
C GLY A 847 -8.71 11.92 24.32
N ALA A 848 -9.71 11.30 23.66
CA ALA A 848 -11.05 11.88 23.63
C ALA A 848 -11.52 12.12 25.06
N HIS A 849 -11.53 13.40 25.48
CA HIS A 849 -12.11 13.80 26.74
C HIS A 849 -13.55 13.28 26.73
N ARG A 850 -13.92 12.51 27.77
CA ARG A 850 -15.27 11.95 27.96
C ARG A 850 -16.41 13.00 27.99
N GLY A 851 -16.13 14.28 27.69
CA GLY A 851 -17.05 15.41 27.69
C GLY A 851 -17.26 16.13 26.35
N SER A 852 -16.53 15.84 25.27
CA SER A 852 -16.80 16.48 23.96
C SER A 852 -17.86 15.69 23.18
N LEU A 853 -19.09 16.23 23.09
CA LEU A 853 -20.20 15.67 22.30
C LEU A 853 -20.07 15.95 20.79
N GLU A 854 -18.89 16.34 20.31
CA GLU A 854 -18.68 16.69 18.91
C GLU A 854 -18.64 15.47 17.99
N ARG A 855 -19.32 15.62 16.84
CA ARG A 855 -19.47 14.58 15.82
C ARG A 855 -18.13 14.15 15.24
N ASP A 856 -17.91 12.85 15.17
CA ASP A 856 -16.66 12.29 14.67
C ASP A 856 -16.58 12.27 13.13
N ARG A 857 -15.97 13.33 12.57
CA ARG A 857 -15.72 13.50 11.13
C ARG A 857 -14.31 13.07 10.70
N GLU A 858 -13.53 12.45 11.60
CA GLU A 858 -12.14 12.10 11.30
C GLU A 858 -12.02 10.97 10.26
N PRO A 859 -10.94 10.99 9.44
CA PRO A 859 -10.55 9.89 8.56
C PRO A 859 -10.58 8.52 9.24
N ARG A 860 -11.21 7.54 8.58
CA ARG A 860 -11.40 6.18 9.12
C ARG A 860 -10.13 5.34 8.97
N GLN A 861 -9.85 4.47 9.93
CA GLN A 861 -8.67 3.59 9.91
C GLN A 861 -9.05 2.16 9.51
N PHE A 862 -8.20 1.54 8.69
CA PHE A 862 -8.32 0.17 8.24
C PHE A 862 -6.95 -0.51 8.28
N ILE A 863 -6.92 -1.83 8.40
CA ILE A 863 -5.79 -2.64 7.95
C ILE A 863 -6.06 -2.99 6.49
N PHE A 864 -5.12 -2.66 5.61
CA PHE A 864 -5.21 -2.92 4.18
C PHE A 864 -4.18 -3.96 3.77
N GLY A 865 -4.66 -5.08 3.21
CA GLY A 865 -3.85 -6.03 2.46
C GLY A 865 -4.02 -5.78 0.96
N ASP A 866 -2.92 -5.48 0.26
CA ASP A 866 -2.93 -5.00 -1.14
C ASP A 866 -2.85 -6.09 -2.23
N GLY A 867 -2.81 -7.36 -1.81
CA GLY A 867 -2.66 -8.52 -2.71
C GLY A 867 -1.26 -8.73 -3.28
N ALA A 868 -0.33 -7.77 -3.11
CA ALA A 868 1.08 -7.89 -3.48
C ALA A 868 1.97 -8.37 -2.32
N GLY A 869 1.36 -8.66 -1.16
CA GLY A 869 2.06 -9.04 0.06
C GLY A 869 2.22 -7.87 1.04
N GLY A 870 1.86 -6.64 0.68
CA GLY A 870 1.79 -5.52 1.61
C GLY A 870 0.57 -5.65 2.51
N VAL A 871 0.78 -5.53 3.82
CA VAL A 871 -0.29 -5.46 4.82
C VAL A 871 0.08 -4.37 5.81
N GLU A 872 -0.72 -3.32 5.89
CA GLU A 872 -0.45 -2.20 6.78
C GLU A 872 -1.71 -1.50 7.27
N ARG A 873 -1.61 -0.87 8.45
CA ARG A 873 -2.65 0.04 8.94
C ARG A 873 -2.62 1.32 8.10
N ILE A 874 -3.75 1.68 7.51
CA ILE A 874 -3.95 2.90 6.74
C ILE A 874 -5.06 3.77 7.33
N ARG A 875 -4.99 5.06 7.04
CA ARG A 875 -6.00 6.08 7.31
C ARG A 875 -6.57 6.49 5.97
N VAL A 876 -7.85 6.19 5.76
CA VAL A 876 -8.58 6.57 4.56
C VAL A 876 -9.00 8.03 4.71
N ASP A 877 -8.36 8.90 3.94
CA ASP A 877 -8.41 10.35 4.09
C ASP A 877 -8.97 11.02 2.84
N PHE A 878 -10.25 11.40 2.90
CA PHE A 878 -10.93 12.20 1.88
C PHE A 878 -11.21 13.63 2.37
N SER A 879 -10.41 14.15 3.31
CA SER A 879 -10.62 15.47 3.91
C SER A 879 -10.34 16.65 3.00
N GLY A 880 -9.75 16.41 1.81
CA GLY A 880 -9.49 17.45 0.81
C GLY A 880 -10.75 18.28 0.50
N PRO A 881 -10.62 19.62 0.32
CA PRO A 881 -11.77 20.48 0.00
C PRO A 881 -12.54 20.03 -1.24
N HIS A 882 -11.81 19.51 -2.24
CA HIS A 882 -12.38 18.96 -3.47
C HIS A 882 -13.17 17.66 -3.28
N LEU A 883 -13.25 17.10 -2.08
CA LEU A 883 -14.07 15.91 -1.77
C LEU A 883 -15.11 16.19 -0.68
N GLU A 884 -15.32 17.45 -0.31
CA GLU A 884 -16.29 17.81 0.73
C GLU A 884 -17.72 17.37 0.38
N HIS A 885 -18.15 17.61 -0.86
CA HIS A 885 -19.45 17.18 -1.35
C HIS A 885 -19.61 15.66 -1.35
N LEU A 886 -18.56 14.92 -1.70
CA LEU A 886 -18.53 13.45 -1.60
C LEU A 886 -18.67 12.99 -0.14
N ARG A 887 -17.92 13.59 0.79
CA ARG A 887 -18.00 13.25 2.21
C ARG A 887 -19.40 13.49 2.78
N ASN A 888 -20.05 14.59 2.39
CA ASN A 888 -21.40 14.92 2.82
C ASN A 888 -22.43 13.88 2.32
N VAL A 889 -22.26 13.40 1.09
CA VAL A 889 -23.12 12.35 0.50
C VAL A 889 -22.90 10.98 1.17
N LEU A 890 -21.65 10.64 1.48
CA LEU A 890 -21.26 9.39 2.14
C LEU A 890 -21.53 9.37 3.65
N ASP A 891 -22.00 10.47 4.22
CA ASP A 891 -22.36 10.52 5.63
C ASP A 891 -23.72 9.84 5.88
N THR A 892 -23.64 8.60 6.35
CA THR A 892 -24.81 7.77 6.65
C THR A 892 -25.35 7.98 8.07
N THR A 893 -24.82 8.93 8.84
CA THR A 893 -25.24 9.15 10.23
C THR A 893 -26.63 9.82 10.28
N PRO A 894 -27.56 9.36 11.13
CA PRO A 894 -28.88 9.97 11.27
C PRO A 894 -28.82 11.46 11.65
N GLY A 895 -29.64 12.30 11.02
CA GLY A 895 -29.78 13.74 11.32
C GLY A 895 -28.81 14.69 10.61
N GLY A 896 -27.93 14.19 9.73
CA GLY A 896 -26.89 15.02 9.09
C GLY A 896 -27.32 15.86 7.88
N ALA A 897 -28.44 15.53 7.23
CA ALA A 897 -28.91 16.22 6.04
C ALA A 897 -30.28 16.84 6.31
N GLY A 898 -30.32 18.07 6.83
CA GLY A 898 -31.60 18.73 7.12
C GLY A 898 -31.56 20.16 7.66
N ALA A 899 -30.41 20.74 8.00
CA ALA A 899 -30.38 22.11 8.53
C ALA A 899 -30.32 23.20 7.44
N ASP A 900 -29.66 22.97 6.29
CA ASP A 900 -29.38 24.06 5.33
C ASP A 900 -30.00 23.93 3.93
N ALA A 901 -30.79 22.89 3.67
CA ALA A 901 -31.48 22.74 2.38
C ALA A 901 -32.98 23.03 2.53
N LYS A 902 -33.39 24.30 2.36
CA LYS A 902 -34.81 24.63 2.13
C LYS A 902 -35.25 23.98 0.80
N PRO A 903 -36.33 23.18 0.77
CA PRO A 903 -36.82 22.58 -0.47
C PRO A 903 -37.42 23.67 -1.36
N SER A 904 -36.83 23.88 -2.53
CA SER A 904 -37.43 24.71 -3.58
C SER A 904 -38.69 24.03 -4.11
N LYS A 905 -39.87 24.64 -3.90
CA LYS A 905 -41.11 24.21 -4.55
C LYS A 905 -41.00 24.44 -6.07
N PRO A 906 -41.42 23.49 -6.92
CA PRO A 906 -41.47 23.69 -8.36
C PRO A 906 -42.75 24.45 -8.73
N GLY A 907 -42.60 25.64 -9.32
CA GLY A 907 -43.68 26.34 -10.03
C GLY A 907 -44.02 27.73 -9.49
N ALA A 908 -43.37 28.76 -10.05
CA ALA A 908 -43.97 30.09 -10.23
C ALA A 908 -43.16 30.91 -11.25
N SER A 909 -43.85 31.25 -12.34
CA SER A 909 -43.66 32.29 -13.37
C SER A 909 -42.49 33.29 -13.30
N VAL A 910 -41.91 33.50 -14.50
CA VAL A 910 -41.19 34.67 -15.07
C VAL A 910 -41.26 35.97 -14.25
N PRO A 911 -40.12 36.65 -13.96
CA PRO A 911 -40.14 37.91 -13.22
C PRO A 911 -40.54 39.09 -14.13
N LYS A 912 -41.53 39.86 -13.67
CA LYS A 912 -41.81 41.22 -14.15
C LYS A 912 -40.70 42.18 -13.69
N GLN A 913 -40.30 43.07 -14.58
CA GLN A 913 -39.47 44.24 -14.27
C GLN A 913 -40.23 45.19 -13.34
N GLU A 914 -39.66 45.50 -12.17
CA GLU A 914 -40.09 46.59 -11.31
C GLU A 914 -38.92 47.51 -10.91
N LYS A 915 -39.26 48.80 -10.80
CA LYS A 915 -38.41 49.99 -10.69
C LYS A 915 -37.60 50.07 -9.38
N PRO A 916 -36.50 50.85 -9.36
CA PRO A 916 -35.60 50.91 -8.20
C PRO A 916 -36.21 51.72 -7.05
N ALA A 917 -36.30 51.10 -5.87
CA ALA A 917 -36.58 51.75 -4.60
C ALA A 917 -35.27 52.26 -3.95
N PRO A 918 -35.31 53.30 -3.10
CA PRO A 918 -34.13 54.08 -2.73
C PRO A 918 -33.20 53.32 -1.79
N ARG A 919 -31.88 53.50 -1.98
CA ARG A 919 -30.81 53.01 -1.10
C ARG A 919 -31.01 53.55 0.32
N VAL A 920 -31.19 52.64 1.27
CA VAL A 920 -30.93 52.90 2.70
C VAL A 920 -29.47 52.52 2.95
N PRO A 921 -28.63 53.39 3.56
CA PRO A 921 -27.26 53.05 3.89
C PRO A 921 -27.23 51.97 4.98
N VAL A 922 -26.45 50.92 4.74
CA VAL A 922 -26.12 49.88 5.72
C VAL A 922 -25.05 50.46 6.67
N PRO A 923 -25.18 50.32 8.01
CA PRO A 923 -24.14 50.74 8.95
C PRO A 923 -22.93 49.77 8.90
N PRO A 924 -21.74 50.19 9.36
CA PRO A 924 -20.59 49.29 9.47
C PRO A 924 -20.85 48.17 10.49
N GLU A 925 -20.19 47.04 10.30
CA GLU A 925 -20.18 45.92 11.25
C GLU A 925 -19.21 46.25 12.40
N ASP A 926 -19.76 46.38 13.62
CA ASP A 926 -19.00 46.64 14.85
C ASP A 926 -18.62 45.32 15.53
N GLU A 927 -17.32 44.97 15.50
CA GLU A 927 -16.70 43.87 16.28
C GLU A 927 -16.43 44.25 17.76
N GLU A 928 -16.94 45.39 18.25
CA GLU A 928 -16.58 45.94 19.58
C GLU A 928 -17.60 45.66 20.71
N LEU A 929 -18.66 44.86 20.48
CA LEU A 929 -19.72 44.63 21.50
C LEU A 929 -19.73 43.24 22.16
N GLU A 930 -18.98 42.25 21.67
CA GLU A 930 -18.86 40.93 22.35
C GLU A 930 -17.78 40.92 23.43
N HIS A 931 -16.80 41.84 23.37
CA HIS A 931 -15.71 41.90 24.34
C HIS A 931 -16.13 42.50 25.70
N ASP A 932 -17.20 43.31 25.73
CA ASP A 932 -17.69 43.96 26.96
C ASP A 932 -18.56 43.05 27.86
N PHE A 933 -19.08 41.93 27.34
CA PHE A 933 -19.86 40.97 28.13
C PHE A 933 -18.99 39.91 28.84
N GLU A 934 -17.84 39.55 28.28
CA GLU A 934 -16.87 38.64 28.93
C GLU A 934 -16.06 39.37 30.02
N LEU A 935 -15.72 40.65 29.81
CA LEU A 935 -15.02 41.47 30.80
C LEU A 935 -15.86 41.72 32.08
N ALA A 936 -17.20 41.75 31.96
CA ALA A 936 -18.10 41.90 33.09
C ALA A 936 -18.23 40.64 33.96
N ALA A 937 -17.91 39.45 33.42
CA ALA A 937 -17.96 38.18 34.14
C ALA A 937 -16.62 37.88 34.86
N GLU A 938 -15.49 38.34 34.32
CA GLU A 938 -14.17 38.12 34.93
C GLU A 938 -13.86 39.09 36.09
N LEU A 939 -14.60 40.19 36.22
CA LEU A 939 -14.56 41.10 37.37
C LEU A 939 -15.32 40.59 38.62
N GLU A 940 -16.02 39.45 38.54
CA GLU A 940 -16.74 38.84 39.67
C GLU A 940 -15.89 37.84 40.48
N VAL A 941 -14.66 37.57 40.04
CA VAL A 941 -13.68 36.69 40.72
C VAL A 941 -12.35 37.42 40.91
N GLY A 942 -12.38 38.39 41.83
CA GLY A 942 -11.32 39.38 42.06
C GLY A 942 -9.89 38.84 42.26
N LEU A 943 -9.08 39.00 41.21
CA LEU A 943 -7.61 38.99 41.25
C LEU A 943 -7.12 40.22 40.48
N THR A 944 -6.38 41.11 41.16
CA THR A 944 -6.02 42.46 40.68
C THR A 944 -4.70 42.52 39.91
N GLU A 945 -4.65 43.48 38.97
CA GLU A 945 -3.68 43.72 37.89
C GLU A 945 -2.21 44.00 38.26
N ASP A 946 -1.81 44.01 39.53
CA ASP A 946 -0.41 44.30 39.92
C ASP A 946 0.58 43.14 39.68
N GLN A 947 0.15 42.04 39.07
CA GLN A 947 0.98 40.84 38.85
C GLN A 947 1.41 40.56 37.41
N LEU A 948 1.07 41.42 36.43
CA LEU A 948 1.29 41.07 35.01
C LEU A 948 2.30 41.91 34.22
N LEU A 949 2.96 42.93 34.78
CA LEU A 949 3.96 43.71 34.03
C LEU A 949 5.15 44.21 34.88
N ALA A 950 6.23 43.43 34.98
CA ALA A 950 7.62 43.93 35.08
C ALA A 950 8.69 42.84 34.84
N GLU A 951 9.69 43.21 34.07
CA GLU A 951 10.85 42.45 33.56
C GLU A 951 11.93 42.06 34.62
N PRO A 952 12.99 41.28 34.25
CA PRO A 952 13.88 40.54 35.18
C PRO A 952 15.13 41.33 35.63
N VAL A 953 15.80 40.96 36.75
CA VAL A 953 17.27 41.05 36.98
C VAL A 953 17.71 40.33 38.29
N HIS A 954 18.92 39.76 38.21
CA HIS A 954 19.80 39.07 39.17
C HIS A 954 20.03 39.58 40.62
N LYS A 955 20.45 38.60 41.45
CA LYS A 955 21.43 38.58 42.56
C LYS A 955 20.99 39.00 43.98
N GLY A 956 21.04 38.02 44.89
CA GLY A 956 22.10 37.95 45.91
C GLY A 956 21.72 38.29 47.36
N GLN A 957 21.97 37.30 48.24
CA GLN A 957 22.23 37.40 49.70
C GLN A 957 21.04 37.85 50.55
N GLY A 958 20.76 37.29 51.72
CA GLY A 958 21.38 36.27 52.55
C GLY A 958 20.60 36.24 53.90
N GLU A 959 20.83 35.19 54.70
CA GLU A 959 20.64 35.14 56.16
C GLU A 959 19.19 35.35 56.71
N GLU A 960 18.70 34.71 57.77
CA GLU A 960 19.09 33.59 58.63
C GLU A 960 17.89 33.38 59.60
N LEU A 961 17.90 32.27 60.36
CA LEU A 961 17.24 32.08 61.67
C LEU A 961 15.71 31.85 61.68
N SER A 962 15.25 30.60 61.87
CA SER A 962 15.11 29.86 63.16
C SER A 962 13.72 30.05 63.79
N GLY A 963 13.06 28.96 64.20
CA GLY A 963 11.86 29.06 65.04
C GLY A 963 10.97 27.84 65.02
N GLU A 964 11.42 26.83 65.75
CA GLU A 964 10.83 25.54 66.06
C GLU A 964 9.58 25.64 66.99
N LEU A 965 8.88 24.51 67.18
CA LEU A 965 7.97 24.13 68.31
C LEU A 965 6.50 24.59 68.23
N HIS A 966 5.48 23.88 68.73
CA HIS A 966 5.15 22.47 69.03
C HIS A 966 3.71 22.51 69.63
N HIS A 967 2.89 21.48 69.42
CA HIS A 967 1.83 20.93 70.31
C HIS A 967 0.73 21.89 70.88
N ASP A 968 -0.52 21.51 71.17
CA ASP A 968 -1.12 20.26 71.63
C ASP A 968 -2.66 20.40 71.62
N GLY A 969 -3.44 19.30 71.68
CA GLY A 969 -4.85 19.40 72.12
C GLY A 969 -5.89 18.37 71.65
N THR A 970 -5.69 17.08 71.95
CA THR A 970 -6.72 16.01 72.13
C THR A 970 -7.70 16.32 73.30
N PRO A 971 -8.71 15.49 73.70
CA PRO A 971 -9.27 14.24 73.12
C PRO A 971 -10.82 14.10 73.15
N GLY A 972 -11.34 13.06 72.49
CA GLY A 972 -12.72 12.59 72.62
C GLY A 972 -12.94 11.19 72.02
N ASN A 973 -13.43 10.27 72.85
CA ASN A 973 -13.37 8.81 72.72
C ASN A 973 -14.60 8.17 72.04
N SER A 974 -14.50 6.86 71.78
CA SER A 974 -15.49 5.87 71.30
C SER A 974 -15.80 5.87 69.80
N GLY A 975 -15.83 4.74 69.10
CA GLY A 975 -15.65 3.36 69.53
C GLY A 975 -15.89 2.42 68.35
N THR A 976 -14.96 1.46 68.20
CA THR A 976 -15.14 0.08 67.71
C THR A 976 -15.60 -0.14 66.26
N ARG A 977 -14.70 -0.60 65.38
CA ARG A 977 -14.21 -2.00 65.16
C ARG A 977 -15.20 -2.79 64.28
N GLY A 978 -14.78 -3.58 63.31
CA GLY A 978 -13.49 -4.08 62.86
C GLY A 978 -13.80 -5.01 61.67
N GLY A 979 -12.93 -5.33 60.73
CA GLY A 979 -11.49 -5.53 60.83
C GLY A 979 -11.20 -6.94 60.29
N GLY A 980 -10.40 -7.03 59.25
CA GLY A 980 -10.00 -8.30 58.64
C GLY A 980 -8.91 -8.11 57.58
N LYS A 981 -7.72 -7.70 58.04
CA LYS A 981 -6.45 -7.71 57.30
C LYS A 981 -6.01 -9.15 56.99
N GLY A 982 -5.13 -9.29 56.00
CA GLY A 982 -4.02 -10.24 56.12
C GLY A 982 -3.51 -10.75 54.79
N GLY A 983 -2.30 -10.34 54.42
CA GLY A 983 -1.62 -10.82 53.22
C GLY A 983 -1.05 -12.23 53.37
N GLY A 984 -0.58 -12.75 52.24
CA GLY A 984 0.70 -13.44 52.18
C GLY A 984 0.69 -14.94 51.87
N THR A 985 1.40 -15.25 50.78
CA THR A 985 2.24 -16.45 50.54
C THR A 985 1.63 -17.74 49.97
N GLY A 986 2.39 -18.35 49.04
CA GLY A 986 2.30 -19.76 48.60
C GLY A 986 1.63 -19.95 47.23
N ARG A 987 2.37 -20.13 46.12
CA ARG A 987 2.82 -21.44 45.56
C ARG A 987 1.73 -22.53 45.55
N ASP A 988 1.19 -22.86 44.39
CA ASP A 988 1.52 -24.09 43.63
C ASP A 988 0.62 -24.30 42.39
N ALA A 989 1.26 -24.79 41.32
CA ALA A 989 0.80 -25.69 40.25
C ALA A 989 -0.63 -25.58 39.68
N ALA A 990 -0.72 -25.18 38.40
CA ALA A 990 -1.15 -26.01 37.25
C ALA A 990 -0.95 -25.24 35.94
#